data_AF-A0A7X4HHY7-F1
#
_entry.id   AF-A0A7X4HHY7-F1
#
_cell.length_a   1.000
_cell.length_b   1.000
_cell.length_c   1.000
_cell.angle_alpha   90.00
_cell.angle_beta   90.00
_cell.angle_gamma   90.00
#
_symmetry.space_group_name_H-M   'P 1'
#
loop_
_entity.id
_entity.type
_entity.pdbx_description
1 polymer ?
#
loop_
_entity_poly.entity_id
_entity_poly.type
_entity_poly.pdbx_seq_one_letter_code
_entity_poly.pdbx_strand_id
1 'polypeptide(L)'
;MLKHSLLALPALLLAMASPVALAAAEAKVYPVRGVFWDSGESKAIDQRFMQSLDMPKVSQQVKDALDTAFNGRTGELTQKTGAHTFAVSFHLTRMATYTARKPDGNVEIRTPVTGSIYFTNVLTGEILFTATSTNAALSLVSGKALGEAALRAEADKLYAASLNALIEQLCKQANAGFQPRALEAKVTALHNGMLLLAGGYQQGFQSGDSLEDEQSNLIRVVYAGADYAVAQPVLADGVQPGASFRKYVVGKIDGRLRPRATVVVDQVAPGFSQEYVAQLFSEELGQQAPLTMVQVNRNFAALLKSIAQQASLATASTAQRDTPDLLIRLRVADPILYEARTNLGFRTVRSFEANAYAEIIDTSGRVLFTSAGHERQKIEVNNGFDLDPAARREIAIKNVLLNLAQQMGKLAEAKPDATAVARVSADGIFLPTPAKVYPQQAAGYLLRPTEFKLNGKSVKLLFPLSEAVAARRIGNETLVATVIPLGKDKAAPAAGDVFETLQLGVTPKSAAAFSLCADSETLGALRTPEFENLASMALAKAMPGNYYAPEIKAIADDTVNGATGFRSAIKWTIPAVPSCVQPVQRIDLAGEECGEQCQKNVTARYTMRIREGGVVGARVGLESKFKTSGYEKSTGADAVNALIRSDLIDEAQQLLGSIAAKLVFPTTTN
;
A
#
# COMPACT_ATOMS: atom_id res chain seq x y z
N MET A 1 -26.37 66.73 -32.26
CA MET A 1 -27.66 67.44 -32.38
C MET A 1 -28.77 66.39 -32.48
N LEU A 2 -29.88 66.58 -31.73
CA LEU A 2 -31.11 65.77 -31.66
C LEU A 2 -30.95 64.34 -31.08
N LYS A 3 -31.36 63.94 -29.86
CA LYS A 3 -32.37 64.31 -28.83
C LYS A 3 -33.59 63.36 -28.83
N HIS A 4 -34.01 63.00 -27.60
CA HIS A 4 -35.22 62.28 -27.11
C HIS A 4 -34.98 60.80 -26.74
N SER A 5 -34.93 60.36 -25.47
CA SER A 5 -35.77 60.54 -24.25
C SER A 5 -36.87 59.48 -24.11
N LEU A 6 -37.20 59.18 -22.83
CA LEU A 6 -38.26 58.32 -22.26
C LEU A 6 -37.83 56.86 -22.04
N LEU A 7 -38.03 56.20 -20.90
CA LEU A 7 -38.91 56.42 -19.74
C LEU A 7 -38.40 55.50 -18.60
N ALA A 8 -38.40 55.97 -17.36
CA ALA A 8 -38.14 55.17 -16.16
C ALA A 8 -39.47 54.76 -15.50
N LEU A 9 -39.60 53.51 -15.07
CA LEU A 9 -40.53 53.02 -14.03
C LEU A 9 -39.93 51.74 -13.39
N PRO A 10 -40.33 51.34 -12.16
CA PRO A 10 -39.42 50.91 -11.10
C PRO A 10 -39.23 49.39 -11.05
N ALA A 11 -38.01 48.97 -10.70
CA ALA A 11 -37.67 47.58 -10.45
C ALA A 11 -38.26 47.12 -9.11
N LEU A 12 -39.22 46.21 -9.19
CA LEU A 12 -39.77 45.43 -8.10
C LEU A 12 -38.66 44.51 -7.55
N LEU A 13 -38.18 44.78 -6.34
CA LEU A 13 -37.27 43.90 -5.60
C LEU A 13 -38.04 42.62 -5.19
N LEU A 14 -37.93 41.56 -6.01
CA LEU A 14 -38.15 40.21 -5.51
C LEU A 14 -36.92 39.80 -4.71
N ALA A 15 -37.08 39.76 -3.39
CA ALA A 15 -36.16 39.10 -2.49
C ALA A 15 -36.09 37.60 -2.85
N MET A 16 -35.05 37.21 -3.60
CA MET A 16 -34.64 35.83 -3.64
C MET A 16 -34.05 35.49 -2.27
N ALA A 17 -34.85 34.83 -1.44
CA ALA A 17 -34.33 34.08 -0.30
C ALA A 17 -33.44 32.96 -0.88
N SER A 18 -32.13 33.21 -0.92
CA SER A 18 -31.15 32.14 -1.09
C SER A 18 -31.44 31.08 -0.03
N PRO A 19 -31.65 29.81 -0.40
CA PRO A 19 -31.72 28.75 0.60
C PRO A 19 -30.39 28.76 1.34
N VAL A 20 -30.46 28.96 2.66
CA VAL A 20 -29.32 28.86 3.56
C VAL A 20 -28.77 27.46 3.38
N ALA A 21 -27.61 27.33 2.74
CA ALA A 21 -26.83 26.12 2.79
C ALA A 21 -26.51 25.88 4.28
N LEU A 22 -27.14 24.90 4.90
CA LEU A 22 -26.76 24.47 6.23
C LEU A 22 -25.28 24.10 6.16
N ALA A 23 -24.47 24.78 6.97
CA ALA A 23 -23.05 24.47 7.08
C ALA A 23 -22.92 23.02 7.55
N ALA A 24 -22.24 22.20 6.76
CA ALA A 24 -21.97 20.82 7.13
C ALA A 24 -21.32 20.77 8.53
N ALA A 25 -21.84 19.89 9.40
CA ALA A 25 -21.23 19.60 10.70
C ALA A 25 -19.70 19.49 10.58
N GLU A 26 -18.99 20.29 11.38
CA GLU A 26 -17.54 20.33 11.38
C GLU A 26 -16.96 18.99 11.85
N ALA A 27 -15.93 18.50 11.17
CA ALA A 27 -15.23 17.29 11.59
C ALA A 27 -14.53 17.52 12.94
N LYS A 28 -14.87 16.69 13.92
CA LYS A 28 -14.29 16.72 15.27
C LYS A 28 -13.35 15.56 15.50
N VAL A 29 -12.59 15.65 16.58
CA VAL A 29 -11.69 14.59 17.03
C VAL A 29 -12.02 14.14 18.44
N TYR A 30 -11.79 12.86 18.72
CA TYR A 30 -11.86 12.28 20.05
C TYR A 30 -10.50 11.68 20.40
N PRO A 31 -9.65 12.41 21.15
CA PRO A 31 -8.38 11.88 21.64
C PRO A 31 -8.57 10.69 22.57
N VAL A 32 -8.10 9.53 22.12
CA VAL A 32 -8.18 8.27 22.88
C VAL A 32 -7.03 8.22 23.89
N ARG A 33 -7.33 7.94 25.15
CA ARG A 33 -6.30 7.68 26.16
C ARG A 33 -5.73 6.27 25.95
N GLY A 34 -4.59 6.18 25.29
CA GLY A 34 -3.89 4.92 25.11
C GLY A 34 -2.68 5.02 24.19
N VAL A 35 -1.76 4.09 24.39
CA VAL A 35 -0.64 3.83 23.48
C VAL A 35 -0.79 2.39 22.99
N PHE A 36 -0.79 2.21 21.68
CA PHE A 36 -1.04 0.93 21.02
C PHE A 36 0.24 0.43 20.34
N TRP A 37 0.48 -0.88 20.34
CA TRP A 37 1.62 -1.49 19.65
C TRP A 37 1.34 -2.97 19.39
N ASP A 38 1.91 -3.52 18.32
CA ASP A 38 1.86 -4.97 18.06
C ASP A 38 2.72 -5.74 19.07
N SER A 39 2.07 -6.51 19.95
CA SER A 39 2.74 -7.33 20.96
C SER A 39 3.18 -8.71 20.43
N GLY A 40 2.75 -9.10 19.23
CA GLY A 40 3.04 -10.40 18.61
C GLY A 40 4.43 -10.47 17.99
N GLU A 41 4.99 -9.34 17.53
CA GLU A 41 6.29 -9.26 16.86
C GLU A 41 7.37 -8.70 17.81
N SER A 42 7.83 -9.52 18.75
CA SER A 42 8.66 -9.14 19.94
C SER A 42 10.03 -8.49 19.70
N LYS A 43 10.41 -8.12 18.47
CA LYS A 43 11.74 -7.59 18.12
C LYS A 43 11.78 -6.14 17.64
N ALA A 44 10.64 -5.53 17.29
CA ALA A 44 10.62 -4.14 16.80
C ALA A 44 10.56 -3.09 17.93
N ILE A 45 9.99 -3.47 19.06
CA ILE A 45 9.95 -2.70 20.30
C ILE A 45 10.70 -3.52 21.34
N ASP A 46 11.84 -3.01 21.79
CA ASP A 46 12.58 -3.67 22.86
C ASP A 46 11.76 -3.62 24.17
N GLN A 47 11.37 -4.80 24.62
CA GLN A 47 10.52 -5.08 25.79
C GLN A 47 11.03 -4.39 27.06
N ARG A 48 12.34 -4.20 27.17
CA ARG A 48 12.91 -3.50 28.31
C ARG A 48 12.41 -2.05 28.41
N PHE A 49 12.17 -1.40 27.28
CA PHE A 49 11.68 -0.02 27.30
C PHE A 49 10.22 0.06 27.67
N MET A 50 9.42 -0.93 27.30
CA MET A 50 8.04 -1.03 27.80
C MET A 50 8.00 -1.23 29.31
N GLN A 51 9.01 -1.86 29.91
CA GLN A 51 9.13 -2.04 31.36
C GLN A 51 9.66 -0.80 32.08
N SER A 52 10.46 0.05 31.42
CA SER A 52 11.02 1.26 32.04
C SER A 52 10.08 2.46 31.98
N LEU A 53 8.98 2.37 31.20
CA LEU A 53 7.98 3.42 31.06
C LEU A 53 6.75 3.16 31.96
N ASP A 54 6.28 4.22 32.62
CA ASP A 54 4.97 4.24 33.27
C ASP A 54 3.89 4.43 32.18
N MET A 55 3.42 3.32 31.61
CA MET A 55 2.46 3.33 30.50
C MET A 55 1.14 4.05 30.80
N PRO A 56 0.54 3.94 32.00
CA PRO A 56 -0.58 4.80 32.40
C PRO A 56 -0.26 6.30 32.29
N LYS A 57 0.92 6.72 32.79
CA LYS A 57 1.35 8.13 32.71
C LYS A 57 1.61 8.56 31.27
N VAL A 58 2.27 7.74 30.46
CA VAL A 58 2.51 8.02 29.03
C VAL A 58 1.18 8.11 28.27
N SER A 59 0.22 7.22 28.55
CA SER A 59 -1.11 7.25 27.92
C SER A 59 -1.87 8.53 28.26
N GLN A 60 -1.74 9.02 29.49
CA GLN A 60 -2.32 10.31 29.89
C GLN A 60 -1.61 11.47 29.19
N GLN A 61 -0.27 11.47 29.15
CA GLN A 61 0.52 12.49 28.45
C GLN A 61 0.16 12.59 26.96
N VAL A 62 0.00 11.45 26.28
CA VAL A 62 -0.46 11.40 24.88
C VAL A 62 -1.84 12.04 24.74
N LYS A 63 -2.78 11.69 25.63
CA LYS A 63 -4.12 12.29 25.61
C LYS A 63 -4.04 13.80 25.79
N ASP A 64 -3.31 14.29 26.79
CA ASP A 64 -3.20 15.72 27.09
C ASP A 64 -2.55 16.49 25.92
N ALA A 65 -1.54 15.90 25.29
CA ALA A 65 -0.88 16.46 24.10
C ALA A 65 -1.84 16.54 22.90
N LEU A 66 -2.64 15.51 22.67
CA LEU A 66 -3.66 15.49 21.62
C LEU A 66 -4.80 16.49 21.89
N ASP A 67 -5.32 16.53 23.12
CA ASP A 67 -6.34 17.50 23.54
C ASP A 67 -5.85 18.94 23.32
N THR A 68 -4.58 19.20 23.67
CA THR A 68 -3.94 20.50 23.45
C THR A 68 -3.80 20.81 21.95
N ALA A 69 -3.31 19.85 21.15
CA ALA A 69 -3.07 20.04 19.73
C ALA A 69 -4.36 20.29 18.93
N PHE A 70 -5.48 19.71 19.38
CA PHE A 70 -6.79 19.83 18.73
C PHE A 70 -7.79 20.67 19.54
N ASN A 71 -7.30 21.57 20.39
CA ASN A 71 -8.14 22.46 21.17
C ASN A 71 -9.17 23.20 20.28
N GLY A 72 -10.44 23.19 20.69
CA GLY A 72 -11.56 23.74 19.91
C GLY A 72 -12.11 22.83 18.81
N ARG A 73 -11.44 21.71 18.49
CA ARG A 73 -11.88 20.71 17.50
C ARG A 73 -12.27 19.37 18.14
N THR A 74 -12.20 19.25 19.46
CA THR A 74 -12.60 18.04 20.18
C THR A 74 -14.12 17.89 20.25
N GLY A 75 -14.60 16.65 20.28
CA GLY A 75 -16.03 16.34 20.36
C GLY A 75 -16.30 15.02 21.04
N GLU A 76 -17.53 14.85 21.52
CA GLU A 76 -17.98 13.56 22.03
C GLU A 76 -18.06 12.52 20.91
N LEU A 77 -17.77 11.28 21.26
CA LEU A 77 -17.88 10.13 20.38
C LEU A 77 -19.04 9.26 20.84
N THR A 78 -20.17 9.37 20.14
CA THR A 78 -21.44 8.70 20.42
C THR A 78 -21.99 8.11 19.12
N GLN A 79 -23.10 7.36 19.17
CA GLN A 79 -23.79 6.92 17.93
C GLN A 79 -24.13 8.08 17.00
N LYS A 80 -24.55 9.23 17.55
CA LYS A 80 -25.00 10.39 16.76
C LYS A 80 -23.84 11.19 16.17
N THR A 81 -22.66 11.12 16.79
CA THR A 81 -21.49 11.93 16.41
C THR A 81 -20.39 11.11 15.74
N GLY A 82 -20.44 9.77 15.80
CA GLY A 82 -19.43 8.88 15.23
C GLY A 82 -19.20 9.06 13.72
N ALA A 83 -20.20 9.61 13.02
CA ALA A 83 -20.14 10.01 11.62
C ALA A 83 -19.06 11.06 11.30
N HIS A 84 -18.86 12.00 12.22
CA HIS A 84 -18.04 13.21 12.01
C HIS A 84 -17.04 13.47 13.15
N THR A 85 -17.02 12.62 14.19
CA THR A 85 -15.99 12.62 15.24
C THR A 85 -15.04 11.44 15.03
N PHE A 86 -13.76 11.72 14.75
CA PHE A 86 -12.74 10.71 14.50
C PHE A 86 -12.00 10.33 15.79
N ALA A 87 -11.87 9.04 16.08
CA ALA A 87 -11.03 8.56 17.17
C ALA A 87 -9.55 8.78 16.80
N VAL A 88 -8.82 9.51 17.64
CA VAL A 88 -7.41 9.84 17.44
C VAL A 88 -6.58 9.00 18.39
N SER A 89 -5.81 8.07 17.84
CA SER A 89 -5.05 7.07 18.60
C SER A 89 -3.56 7.10 18.27
N PHE A 90 -2.71 6.92 19.28
CA PHE A 90 -1.26 6.91 19.15
C PHE A 90 -0.70 5.48 19.15
N HIS A 91 0.10 5.15 18.14
CA HIS A 91 0.68 3.83 17.92
C HIS A 91 2.21 3.91 17.95
N LEU A 92 2.85 3.00 18.66
CA LEU A 92 4.30 2.80 18.62
C LEU A 92 4.63 1.65 17.69
N THR A 93 5.51 1.89 16.73
CA THR A 93 5.89 0.87 15.73
C THR A 93 7.35 0.45 15.84
N ARG A 94 8.21 1.28 16.45
CA ARG A 94 9.63 0.93 16.64
C ARG A 94 10.26 1.64 17.82
N MET A 95 11.05 0.89 18.61
CA MET A 95 11.94 1.42 19.65
C MET A 95 13.25 0.64 19.64
N ALA A 96 14.37 1.31 19.36
CA ALA A 96 15.69 0.67 19.24
C ALA A 96 16.80 1.46 19.95
N THR A 97 17.84 0.77 20.44
CA THR A 97 19.08 1.37 20.94
C THR A 97 20.22 0.98 20.02
N TYR A 98 21.03 1.96 19.67
CA TYR A 98 22.28 1.77 18.96
C TYR A 98 23.44 2.27 19.82
N THR A 99 24.46 1.43 19.98
CA THR A 99 25.61 1.73 20.85
C THR A 99 26.91 1.54 20.08
N ALA A 100 27.59 2.65 19.77
CA ALA A 100 28.86 2.62 19.06
C ALA A 100 30.02 3.04 19.99
N ARG A 101 30.98 2.14 20.22
CA ARG A 101 32.23 2.47 20.91
C ARG A 101 33.14 3.24 19.96
N LYS A 102 33.56 4.44 20.37
CA LYS A 102 34.39 5.34 19.59
C LYS A 102 35.88 5.09 19.92
N PRO A 103 36.80 5.35 18.97
CA PRO A 103 38.24 5.11 19.13
C PRO A 103 38.89 5.91 20.26
N ASP A 104 38.33 7.07 20.60
CA ASP A 104 38.75 7.92 21.73
C ASP A 104 38.36 7.35 23.11
N GLY A 105 37.69 6.19 23.14
CA GLY A 105 37.21 5.54 24.35
C GLY A 105 35.83 5.99 24.80
N ASN A 106 35.17 6.91 24.07
CA ASN A 106 33.78 7.27 24.32
C ASN A 106 32.82 6.21 23.78
N VAL A 107 31.58 6.22 24.27
CA VAL A 107 30.48 5.39 23.81
C VAL A 107 29.35 6.30 23.38
N GLU A 108 28.95 6.19 22.13
CA GLU A 108 27.79 6.88 21.58
C GLU A 108 26.56 5.99 21.76
N ILE A 109 25.50 6.53 22.35
CA ILE A 109 24.21 5.85 22.53
C ILE A 109 23.16 6.66 21.78
N ARG A 110 22.40 6.01 20.91
CA ARG A 110 21.29 6.62 20.15
C ARG A 110 20.02 5.78 20.32
N THR A 111 18.90 6.45 20.58
CA THR A 111 17.62 5.77 20.88
C THR A 111 16.49 6.25 19.97
N PRO A 112 16.39 5.79 18.70
CA PRO A 112 15.26 6.16 17.86
C PRO A 112 13.95 5.52 18.34
N VAL A 113 12.89 6.33 18.33
CA VAL A 113 11.50 5.94 18.58
C VAL A 113 10.68 6.36 17.37
N THR A 114 9.93 5.42 16.79
CA THR A 114 8.97 5.68 15.71
C THR A 114 7.56 5.39 16.19
N GLY A 115 6.65 6.29 15.87
CA GLY A 115 5.24 6.13 16.15
C GLY A 115 4.38 6.98 15.23
N SER A 116 3.07 6.86 15.45
CA SER A 116 2.07 7.22 14.47
C SER A 116 0.77 7.65 15.14
N ILE A 117 0.06 8.62 14.56
CA ILE A 117 -1.29 9.01 14.99
C ILE A 117 -2.28 8.65 13.90
N TYR A 118 -3.31 7.86 14.23
CA TYR A 118 -4.39 7.47 13.31
C TYR A 118 -5.69 8.23 13.63
N PHE A 119 -6.39 8.67 12.58
CA PHE A 119 -7.72 9.28 12.64
C PHE A 119 -8.75 8.30 12.10
N THR A 120 -9.42 7.59 12.99
CA THR A 120 -10.31 6.47 12.63
C THR A 120 -11.77 6.88 12.76
N ASN A 121 -12.56 6.69 11.71
CA ASN A 121 -14.02 6.68 11.84
C ASN A 121 -14.42 5.34 12.46
N VAL A 122 -14.97 5.37 13.66
CA VAL A 122 -15.33 4.16 14.42
C VAL A 122 -16.59 3.47 13.89
N LEU A 123 -17.43 4.19 13.15
CA LEU A 123 -18.64 3.69 12.48
C LEU A 123 -18.37 3.09 11.11
N THR A 124 -17.20 3.29 10.52
CA THR A 124 -16.82 2.62 9.26
C THR A 124 -15.57 1.76 9.39
N GLY A 125 -14.78 1.97 10.43
CA GLY A 125 -13.44 1.39 10.64
C GLY A 125 -12.36 2.06 9.78
N GLU A 126 -12.72 3.00 8.92
CA GLU A 126 -11.78 3.62 7.99
C GLU A 126 -10.84 4.60 8.67
N ILE A 127 -9.56 4.53 8.32
CA ILE A 127 -8.54 5.49 8.74
C ILE A 127 -8.48 6.58 7.67
N LEU A 128 -8.90 7.79 8.06
CA LEU A 128 -8.97 8.94 7.17
C LEU A 128 -7.61 9.62 6.97
N PHE A 129 -6.77 9.60 8.00
CA PHE A 129 -5.47 10.25 8.00
C PHE A 129 -4.53 9.57 9.00
N THR A 130 -3.25 9.57 8.64
CA THR A 130 -2.16 9.09 9.48
C THR A 130 -1.03 10.10 9.44
N ALA A 131 -0.39 10.35 10.59
CA ALA A 131 0.86 11.07 10.67
C ALA A 131 1.90 10.18 11.36
N THR A 132 3.12 10.09 10.81
CA THR A 132 4.21 9.25 11.35
C THR A 132 5.49 10.02 11.41
N SER A 133 6.30 9.69 12.41
CA SER A 133 7.59 10.29 12.60
C SER A 133 8.54 9.35 13.34
N THR A 134 9.83 9.53 13.10
CA THR A 134 10.89 9.01 13.97
C THR A 134 11.56 10.19 14.67
N ASN A 135 11.73 10.11 15.98
CA ASN A 135 12.61 11.00 16.74
C ASN A 135 13.74 10.18 17.38
N ALA A 136 14.92 10.78 17.57
CA ALA A 136 16.08 10.08 18.12
C ALA A 136 16.94 11.01 18.99
N ALA A 137 17.09 10.67 20.27
CA ALA A 137 18.05 11.30 21.16
C ALA A 137 19.42 10.61 21.07
N LEU A 138 20.46 11.37 21.42
CA LEU A 138 21.87 10.97 21.35
C LEU A 138 22.58 11.38 22.64
N SER A 139 23.45 10.51 23.16
CA SER A 139 24.42 10.84 24.20
C SER A 139 25.80 10.30 23.82
N LEU A 140 26.85 11.02 24.21
CA LEU A 140 28.23 10.57 24.13
C LEU A 140 28.78 10.52 25.55
N VAL A 141 29.12 9.32 26.00
CA VAL A 141 29.56 9.08 27.39
C VAL A 141 30.96 8.50 27.43
N SER A 142 31.73 8.83 28.46
CA SER A 142 33.08 8.26 28.63
C SER A 142 32.99 6.77 28.93
N GLY A 143 33.57 5.94 28.05
CA GLY A 143 33.58 4.48 28.21
C GLY A 143 34.45 3.99 29.37
N LYS A 144 35.29 4.86 29.94
CA LYS A 144 36.10 4.58 31.14
C LYS A 144 35.34 4.79 32.45
N ALA A 145 34.13 5.36 32.42
CA ALA A 145 33.40 5.81 33.61
C ALA A 145 32.08 5.05 33.89
N LEU A 146 31.55 4.25 32.95
CA LEU A 146 30.21 3.66 33.09
C LEU A 146 30.25 2.14 33.00
N GLY A 147 29.81 1.48 34.08
CA GLY A 147 29.41 0.07 34.04
C GLY A 147 28.12 -0.14 33.24
N GLU A 148 27.75 -1.38 32.94
CA GLU A 148 26.55 -1.69 32.13
C GLU A 148 25.29 -1.03 32.69
N ALA A 149 25.07 -1.05 34.00
CA ALA A 149 23.90 -0.44 34.63
C ALA A 149 23.77 1.08 34.34
N ALA A 150 24.89 1.78 34.21
CA ALA A 150 24.89 3.21 33.96
C ALA A 150 24.69 3.54 32.47
N LEU A 151 25.23 2.72 31.56
CA LEU A 151 24.87 2.79 30.13
C LEU A 151 23.38 2.51 29.91
N ARG A 152 22.84 1.56 30.69
CA ARG A 152 21.43 1.21 30.68
C ARG A 152 20.54 2.38 31.12
N ALA A 153 20.87 3.03 32.24
CA ALA A 153 20.12 4.19 32.74
C ALA A 153 20.18 5.39 31.77
N GLU A 154 21.34 5.62 31.11
CA GLU A 154 21.45 6.68 30.12
C GLU A 154 20.59 6.39 28.87
N ALA A 155 20.55 5.14 28.41
CA ALA A 155 19.63 4.75 27.34
C ALA A 155 18.18 5.02 27.72
N ASP A 156 17.73 4.59 28.90
CA ASP A 156 16.35 4.79 29.38
C ASP A 156 15.96 6.29 29.44
N LYS A 157 16.89 7.16 29.85
CA LYS A 157 16.71 8.62 29.81
C LYS A 157 16.55 9.16 28.38
N LEU A 158 17.41 8.71 27.45
CA LEU A 158 17.34 9.12 26.04
C LEU A 158 16.04 8.65 25.37
N TYR A 159 15.51 7.50 25.79
CA TYR A 159 14.20 7.04 25.33
C TYR A 159 13.06 7.95 25.76
N ALA A 160 12.98 8.29 27.04
CA ALA A 160 11.96 9.21 27.52
C ALA A 160 12.03 10.55 26.76
N ALA A 161 13.24 11.06 26.50
CA ALA A 161 13.44 12.26 25.69
C ALA A 161 12.96 12.07 24.23
N SER A 162 13.31 10.96 23.59
CA SER A 162 12.93 10.66 22.21
C SER A 162 11.42 10.48 22.06
N LEU A 163 10.77 9.79 23.01
CA LEU A 163 9.33 9.59 23.04
C LEU A 163 8.57 10.90 23.26
N ASN A 164 9.02 11.73 24.20
CA ASN A 164 8.40 13.05 24.44
C ASN A 164 8.48 13.92 23.19
N ALA A 165 9.67 14.02 22.58
CA ALA A 165 9.85 14.77 21.35
C ALA A 165 9.03 14.20 20.17
N LEU A 166 8.89 12.87 20.10
CA LEU A 166 8.04 12.21 19.12
C LEU A 166 6.56 12.58 19.31
N ILE A 167 6.03 12.53 20.54
CA ILE A 167 4.64 12.89 20.84
C ILE A 167 4.36 14.33 20.41
N GLU A 168 5.24 15.27 20.79
CA GLU A 168 5.11 16.69 20.41
C GLU A 168 5.13 16.88 18.89
N GLN A 169 6.10 16.26 18.21
CA GLN A 169 6.25 16.36 16.76
C GLN A 169 5.06 15.77 16.02
N LEU A 170 4.59 14.59 16.42
CA LEU A 170 3.43 13.94 15.82
C LEU A 170 2.16 14.75 16.04
N CYS A 171 1.93 15.30 17.24
CA CYS A 171 0.78 16.15 17.50
C CYS A 171 0.80 17.41 16.62
N LYS A 172 1.98 18.02 16.44
CA LYS A 172 2.16 19.17 15.55
C LYS A 172 1.88 18.81 14.08
N GLN A 173 2.45 17.70 13.60
CA GLN A 173 2.24 17.21 12.23
C GLN A 173 0.78 16.82 11.99
N ALA A 174 0.16 16.13 12.95
CA ALA A 174 -1.22 15.69 12.87
C ALA A 174 -2.19 16.87 12.83
N ASN A 175 -2.00 17.89 13.68
CA ASN A 175 -2.83 19.09 13.64
C ASN A 175 -2.68 19.86 12.32
N ALA A 176 -1.45 19.97 11.81
CA ALA A 176 -1.18 20.64 10.53
C ALA A 176 -1.77 19.87 9.33
N GLY A 177 -1.65 18.54 9.33
CA GLY A 177 -2.07 17.68 8.21
C GLY A 177 -3.55 17.31 8.22
N PHE A 178 -4.16 17.19 9.39
CA PHE A 178 -5.58 16.82 9.53
C PHE A 178 -6.48 18.04 9.32
N GLN A 179 -6.73 18.33 8.04
CA GLN A 179 -7.63 19.37 7.56
C GLN A 179 -8.76 18.73 6.74
N PRO A 180 -9.67 17.96 7.40
CA PRO A 180 -10.72 17.21 6.73
C PRO A 180 -11.71 18.17 6.04
N ARG A 181 -12.16 17.79 4.86
CA ARG A 181 -13.21 18.49 4.11
C ARG A 181 -14.35 17.53 3.85
N ALA A 182 -15.57 18.00 4.07
CA ALA A 182 -16.76 17.25 3.70
C ALA A 182 -16.94 17.29 2.18
N LEU A 183 -17.13 16.11 1.58
CA LEU A 183 -17.61 15.94 0.22
C LEU A 183 -19.04 15.49 0.29
N GLU A 184 -19.93 16.24 -0.34
CA GLU A 184 -21.36 15.96 -0.35
C GLU A 184 -21.79 15.50 -1.74
N ALA A 185 -22.64 14.48 -1.78
CA ALA A 185 -23.31 14.00 -2.96
C ALA A 185 -24.82 13.93 -2.72
N LYS A 186 -25.59 14.50 -3.65
CA LYS A 186 -27.06 14.45 -3.62
C LYS A 186 -27.58 13.25 -4.36
N VAL A 187 -28.60 12.60 -3.81
CA VAL A 187 -29.37 11.56 -4.50
C VAL A 187 -30.20 12.22 -5.60
N THR A 188 -29.93 11.90 -6.86
CA THR A 188 -30.66 12.48 -8.00
C THR A 188 -31.76 11.58 -8.53
N ALA A 189 -31.62 10.26 -8.35
CA ALA A 189 -32.62 9.29 -8.76
C ALA A 189 -32.53 8.01 -7.94
N LEU A 190 -33.62 7.25 -7.97
CA LEU A 190 -33.69 5.89 -7.45
C LEU A 190 -33.92 4.95 -8.64
N HIS A 191 -33.16 3.87 -8.71
CA HIS A 191 -33.36 2.87 -9.75
C HIS A 191 -32.96 1.49 -9.24
N ASN A 192 -33.84 0.52 -9.42
CA ASN A 192 -33.63 -0.87 -9.03
C ASN A 192 -33.18 -1.05 -7.55
N GLY A 193 -33.74 -0.23 -6.65
CA GLY A 193 -33.38 -0.24 -5.23
C GLY A 193 -32.02 0.38 -4.88
N MET A 194 -31.33 0.97 -5.85
CA MET A 194 -30.07 1.70 -5.66
C MET A 194 -30.26 3.20 -5.86
N LEU A 195 -29.34 3.96 -5.27
CA LEU A 195 -29.30 5.42 -5.28
C LEU A 195 -28.34 5.90 -6.38
N LEU A 196 -28.78 6.81 -7.24
CA LEU A 196 -27.91 7.54 -8.14
C LEU A 196 -27.47 8.85 -7.47
N LEU A 197 -26.16 9.10 -7.41
CA LEU A 197 -25.54 10.23 -6.73
C LEU A 197 -24.97 11.24 -7.74
N ALA A 198 -25.16 12.54 -7.47
CA ALA A 198 -24.56 13.66 -8.21
C ALA A 198 -23.09 13.88 -7.81
N GLY A 199 -22.23 12.95 -8.17
CA GLY A 199 -20.79 13.02 -7.96
C GLY A 199 -20.14 11.65 -8.15
N GLY A 200 -19.05 11.60 -8.92
CA GLY A 200 -18.26 10.41 -9.20
C GLY A 200 -16.80 10.56 -8.77
N TYR A 201 -15.91 9.80 -9.39
CA TYR A 201 -14.48 9.80 -9.03
C TYR A 201 -13.80 11.13 -9.29
N GLN A 202 -14.29 11.95 -10.23
CA GLN A 202 -13.74 13.28 -10.46
C GLN A 202 -14.00 14.24 -9.28
N GLN A 203 -15.05 13.99 -8.51
CA GLN A 203 -15.40 14.73 -7.31
C GLN A 203 -14.87 14.04 -6.03
N GLY A 204 -14.13 12.94 -6.17
CA GLY A 204 -13.51 12.22 -5.06
C GLY A 204 -14.32 11.06 -4.48
N PHE A 205 -15.41 10.64 -5.12
CA PHE A 205 -16.19 9.45 -4.73
C PHE A 205 -15.71 8.19 -5.46
N GLN A 206 -15.58 7.08 -4.75
CA GLN A 206 -15.00 5.82 -5.23
C GLN A 206 -15.87 4.65 -4.80
N SER A 207 -15.81 3.55 -5.56
CA SER A 207 -16.38 2.28 -5.13
C SER A 207 -15.84 1.86 -3.76
N GLY A 208 -16.74 1.39 -2.89
CA GLY A 208 -16.46 1.03 -1.51
C GLY A 208 -16.49 2.19 -0.51
N ASP A 209 -16.65 3.44 -0.97
CA ASP A 209 -16.85 4.57 -0.05
C ASP A 209 -18.14 4.43 0.75
N SER A 210 -18.07 4.79 2.02
CA SER A 210 -19.20 4.94 2.91
C SER A 210 -19.56 6.42 3.05
N LEU A 211 -20.83 6.78 2.84
CA LEU A 211 -21.33 8.15 2.99
C LEU A 211 -22.52 8.17 3.95
N GLU A 212 -22.64 9.26 4.70
CA GLU A 212 -23.62 9.39 5.77
C GLU A 212 -24.39 10.71 5.65
N ASP A 213 -25.64 10.73 6.09
CA ASP A 213 -26.45 11.96 6.18
C ASP A 213 -26.48 12.52 7.61
N GLU A 214 -27.28 13.56 7.85
CA GLU A 214 -27.43 14.16 9.19
C GLU A 214 -28.13 13.27 10.21
N GLN A 215 -28.92 12.29 9.73
CA GLN A 215 -29.64 11.33 10.54
C GLN A 215 -28.81 10.07 10.82
N SER A 216 -27.54 10.06 10.42
CA SER A 216 -26.64 8.89 10.52
C SER A 216 -27.12 7.70 9.69
N ASN A 217 -27.91 7.94 8.64
CA ASN A 217 -28.19 6.91 7.65
C ASN A 217 -26.93 6.65 6.83
N LEU A 218 -26.61 5.38 6.61
CA LEU A 218 -25.39 4.97 5.92
C LEU A 218 -25.71 4.41 4.53
N ILE A 219 -25.04 4.94 3.51
CA ILE A 219 -25.04 4.40 2.15
C ILE A 219 -23.62 4.01 1.74
N ARG A 220 -23.50 3.09 0.77
CA ARG A 220 -22.23 2.62 0.25
C ARG A 220 -22.18 2.72 -1.25
N VAL A 221 -21.15 3.37 -1.79
CA VAL A 221 -20.92 3.44 -3.24
C VAL A 221 -20.49 2.06 -3.73
N VAL A 222 -21.22 1.49 -4.69
CA VAL A 222 -20.90 0.21 -5.32
C VAL A 222 -20.27 0.38 -6.70
N TYR A 223 -20.46 1.55 -7.32
CA TYR A 223 -19.86 1.93 -8.59
C TYR A 223 -19.66 3.44 -8.63
N ALA A 224 -18.51 3.89 -9.14
CA ALA A 224 -18.23 5.30 -9.38
C ALA A 224 -17.83 5.52 -10.84
N GLY A 225 -18.69 6.20 -11.60
CA GLY A 225 -18.35 6.78 -12.89
C GLY A 225 -17.58 8.09 -12.72
N ALA A 226 -17.32 8.80 -13.82
CA ALA A 226 -16.56 10.05 -13.79
C ALA A 226 -17.25 11.14 -12.95
N ASP A 227 -18.53 11.36 -13.22
CA ASP A 227 -19.34 12.47 -12.71
C ASP A 227 -20.58 12.02 -11.92
N TYR A 228 -20.77 10.71 -11.76
CA TYR A 228 -21.83 10.12 -10.96
C TYR A 228 -21.33 8.89 -10.20
N ALA A 229 -22.06 8.51 -9.16
CA ALA A 229 -21.85 7.28 -8.42
C ALA A 229 -23.19 6.58 -8.18
N VAL A 230 -23.13 5.27 -7.96
CA VAL A 230 -24.28 4.45 -7.63
C VAL A 230 -24.03 3.81 -6.28
N ALA A 231 -25.00 3.93 -5.38
CA ALA A 231 -24.89 3.49 -4.00
C ALA A 231 -26.04 2.60 -3.56
N GLN A 232 -25.76 1.72 -2.60
CA GLN A 232 -26.74 0.89 -1.92
C GLN A 232 -26.98 1.43 -0.50
N PRO A 233 -28.22 1.40 0.01
CA PRO A 233 -28.49 1.65 1.42
C PRO A 233 -27.87 0.53 2.29
N VAL A 234 -27.19 0.89 3.38
CA VAL A 234 -26.63 -0.06 4.36
C VAL A 234 -27.44 -0.02 5.65
N LEU A 235 -27.62 1.18 6.20
CA LEU A 235 -28.47 1.47 7.36
C LEU A 235 -29.31 2.70 7.00
N ALA A 236 -30.15 2.59 5.98
CA ALA A 236 -30.94 3.70 5.47
C ALA A 236 -32.27 3.19 4.92
N ASP A 237 -33.37 3.59 5.54
CA ASP A 237 -34.72 3.25 5.08
C ASP A 237 -35.40 4.47 4.45
N GLY A 238 -36.01 4.27 3.28
CA GLY A 238 -36.87 5.28 2.66
C GLY A 238 -36.16 6.51 2.08
N VAL A 239 -34.87 6.42 1.75
CA VAL A 239 -34.09 7.52 1.11
C VAL A 239 -34.78 8.02 -0.16
N GLN A 240 -34.99 9.34 -0.24
CA GLN A 240 -35.65 10.01 -1.38
C GLN A 240 -34.67 10.80 -2.25
N PRO A 241 -34.97 11.04 -3.54
CA PRO A 241 -34.25 12.03 -4.33
C PRO A 241 -34.22 13.40 -3.63
N GLY A 242 -33.07 14.05 -3.69
CA GLY A 242 -32.79 15.31 -2.98
C GLY A 242 -32.06 15.12 -1.64
N ALA A 243 -32.04 13.91 -1.07
CA ALA A 243 -31.24 13.60 0.12
C ALA A 243 -29.74 13.83 -0.14
N SER A 244 -29.03 14.36 0.84
CA SER A 244 -27.60 14.63 0.78
C SER A 244 -26.84 13.67 1.69
N PHE A 245 -25.84 13.01 1.13
CA PHE A 245 -24.90 12.16 1.88
C PHE A 245 -23.50 12.73 1.73
N ARG A 246 -22.66 12.51 2.74
CA ARG A 246 -21.30 13.04 2.74
C ARG A 246 -20.29 12.06 3.29
N LYS A 247 -19.04 12.26 2.89
CA LYS A 247 -17.86 11.67 3.54
C LYS A 247 -16.84 12.76 3.81
N TYR A 248 -15.86 12.47 4.66
CA TYR A 248 -14.73 13.36 4.85
C TYR A 248 -13.51 12.85 4.09
N VAL A 249 -12.74 13.77 3.52
CA VAL A 249 -11.46 13.49 2.88
C VAL A 249 -10.38 14.40 3.43
N VAL A 250 -9.14 13.93 3.43
CA VAL A 250 -7.95 14.75 3.70
C VAL A 250 -7.10 14.78 2.44
N GLY A 251 -6.53 15.94 2.11
CA GLY A 251 -5.70 16.12 0.92
C GLY A 251 -6.42 16.78 -0.27
N LYS A 252 -5.86 16.63 -1.46
CA LYS A 252 -6.38 17.21 -2.70
C LYS A 252 -7.19 16.18 -3.47
N ILE A 253 -8.32 16.63 -4.02
CA ILE A 253 -9.07 15.89 -5.04
C ILE A 253 -8.53 16.35 -6.38
N ASP A 254 -7.86 15.45 -7.09
CA ASP A 254 -7.22 15.72 -8.38
C ASP A 254 -8.02 15.17 -9.57
N GLY A 255 -9.22 14.65 -9.30
CA GLY A 255 -10.14 14.14 -10.31
C GLY A 255 -9.74 12.78 -10.91
N ARG A 256 -8.70 12.13 -10.37
CA ARG A 256 -8.21 10.83 -10.85
C ARG A 256 -8.97 9.68 -10.23
N LEU A 257 -9.17 8.61 -11.01
CA LEU A 257 -9.61 7.32 -10.49
C LEU A 257 -8.46 6.69 -9.71
N ARG A 258 -8.60 6.60 -8.38
CA ARG A 258 -7.58 6.02 -7.48
C ARG A 258 -8.11 4.74 -6.85
N PRO A 259 -7.75 3.56 -7.37
CA PRO A 259 -8.15 2.28 -6.79
C PRO A 259 -7.70 2.14 -5.34
N ARG A 260 -8.48 1.41 -4.54
CA ARG A 260 -8.17 1.12 -3.14
C ARG A 260 -7.14 0.00 -3.05
N ALA A 261 -6.02 0.26 -2.37
CA ALA A 261 -4.95 -0.70 -2.22
C ALA A 261 -4.46 -0.79 -0.77
N THR A 262 -4.12 -2.00 -0.32
CA THR A 262 -3.52 -2.25 1.01
C THR A 262 -2.16 -2.90 0.86
N VAL A 263 -1.19 -2.45 1.65
CA VAL A 263 0.12 -3.12 1.74
C VAL A 263 0.03 -4.34 2.64
N VAL A 264 0.55 -5.47 2.15
CA VAL A 264 0.75 -6.71 2.92
C VAL A 264 2.21 -7.10 2.83
N VAL A 265 2.82 -7.49 3.96
CA VAL A 265 4.26 -7.73 4.05
C VAL A 265 4.53 -9.23 4.01
N ASP A 266 5.21 -9.67 2.96
CA ASP A 266 5.58 -11.07 2.73
C ASP A 266 6.95 -11.37 3.35
N GLN A 267 7.90 -10.44 3.20
CA GLN A 267 9.26 -10.57 3.72
C GLN A 267 9.69 -9.28 4.40
N VAL A 268 10.29 -9.41 5.58
CA VAL A 268 10.88 -8.31 6.34
C VAL A 268 12.26 -8.69 6.85
N ALA A 269 13.17 -7.73 6.86
CA ALA A 269 14.51 -7.93 7.39
C ALA A 269 14.46 -8.28 8.89
N PRO A 270 15.32 -9.18 9.41
CA PRO A 270 15.28 -9.58 10.83
C PRO A 270 15.38 -8.40 11.80
N GLY A 271 14.56 -8.37 12.85
CA GLY A 271 14.56 -7.27 13.84
C GLY A 271 13.74 -6.03 13.42
N PHE A 272 12.94 -6.14 12.37
CA PHE A 272 11.92 -5.18 11.99
C PHE A 272 10.55 -5.85 12.02
N SER A 273 9.50 -5.09 12.36
CA SER A 273 8.12 -5.58 12.31
C SER A 273 7.50 -5.32 10.94
N GLN A 274 6.51 -6.14 10.58
CA GLN A 274 5.71 -5.95 9.39
C GLN A 274 4.93 -4.63 9.45
N GLU A 275 4.35 -4.29 10.61
CA GLU A 275 3.62 -3.03 10.80
C GLU A 275 4.51 -1.80 10.50
N TYR A 276 5.74 -1.80 11.02
CA TYR A 276 6.68 -0.70 10.82
C TYR A 276 7.01 -0.47 9.34
N VAL A 277 7.37 -1.53 8.60
CA VAL A 277 7.73 -1.39 7.19
C VAL A 277 6.51 -1.12 6.31
N ALA A 278 5.36 -1.75 6.60
CA ALA A 278 4.11 -1.51 5.88
C ALA A 278 3.67 -0.06 6.00
N GLN A 279 3.77 0.50 7.19
CA GLN A 279 3.34 1.86 7.45
C GLN A 279 4.24 2.88 6.76
N LEU A 280 5.56 2.78 6.96
CA LEU A 280 6.52 3.68 6.33
C LEU A 280 6.37 3.68 4.81
N PHE A 281 6.20 2.48 4.22
CA PHE A 281 5.99 2.36 2.79
C PHE A 281 4.64 2.90 2.32
N SER A 282 3.55 2.62 3.04
CA SER A 282 2.19 3.05 2.64
C SER A 282 2.04 4.56 2.64
N GLU A 283 2.69 5.27 3.56
CA GLU A 283 2.62 6.72 3.64
C GLU A 283 3.38 7.40 2.51
N GLU A 284 4.60 6.95 2.23
CA GLU A 284 5.38 7.44 1.09
C GLU A 284 4.66 7.12 -0.22
N LEU A 285 4.12 5.91 -0.36
CA LEU A 285 3.40 5.50 -1.57
C LEU A 285 2.11 6.31 -1.77
N GLY A 286 1.35 6.59 -0.72
CA GLY A 286 0.10 7.36 -0.81
C GLY A 286 0.28 8.79 -1.32
N GLN A 287 1.50 9.35 -1.21
CA GLN A 287 1.86 10.66 -1.75
C GLN A 287 2.29 10.60 -3.23
N GLN A 288 2.83 9.46 -3.68
CA GLN A 288 3.49 9.32 -4.98
C GLN A 288 2.62 8.60 -6.01
N ALA A 289 1.81 7.61 -5.61
CA ALA A 289 1.06 6.75 -6.52
C ALA A 289 -0.41 7.20 -6.69
N PRO A 290 -1.03 6.90 -7.85
CA PRO A 290 -2.45 7.16 -8.10
C PRO A 290 -3.35 6.11 -7.43
N LEU A 291 -3.13 5.85 -6.14
CA LEU A 291 -3.85 4.85 -5.34
C LEU A 291 -4.44 5.51 -4.10
N THR A 292 -5.51 4.92 -3.57
CA THR A 292 -6.06 5.22 -2.25
C THR A 292 -5.55 4.16 -1.28
N MET A 293 -4.62 4.53 -0.39
CA MET A 293 -4.02 3.59 0.55
C MET A 293 -4.98 3.27 1.70
N VAL A 294 -5.44 2.03 1.74
CA VAL A 294 -6.28 1.46 2.78
C VAL A 294 -5.36 0.93 3.88
N GLN A 295 -5.16 1.75 4.91
CA GLN A 295 -4.32 1.41 6.07
C GLN A 295 -4.98 0.32 6.91
N VAL A 296 -4.19 -0.62 7.43
CA VAL A 296 -4.64 -1.70 8.32
C VAL A 296 -4.14 -1.42 9.73
N ASN A 297 -5.04 -1.37 10.70
CA ASN A 297 -4.67 -1.22 12.11
C ASN A 297 -4.76 -2.58 12.79
N ARG A 298 -3.60 -3.22 13.00
CA ARG A 298 -3.51 -4.51 13.73
C ARG A 298 -3.99 -4.40 15.17
N ASN A 299 -3.94 -3.20 15.75
CA ASN A 299 -4.39 -2.88 17.10
C ASN A 299 -5.85 -2.41 17.15
N PHE A 300 -6.63 -2.59 16.07
CA PHE A 300 -8.00 -2.06 15.98
C PHE A 300 -8.93 -2.61 17.07
N ALA A 301 -8.87 -3.91 17.37
CA ALA A 301 -9.65 -4.51 18.46
C ALA A 301 -9.30 -3.90 19.83
N ALA A 302 -8.02 -3.66 20.11
CA ALA A 302 -7.57 -3.01 21.34
C ALA A 302 -8.03 -1.54 21.41
N LEU A 303 -7.98 -0.83 20.27
CA LEU A 303 -8.50 0.53 20.13
C LEU A 303 -10.01 0.58 20.42
N LEU A 304 -10.81 -0.29 19.81
CA LEU A 304 -12.25 -0.35 20.05
C LEU A 304 -12.58 -0.65 21.51
N LYS A 305 -11.84 -1.56 22.16
CA LYS A 305 -11.99 -1.83 23.59
C LYS A 305 -11.69 -0.60 24.44
N SER A 306 -10.64 0.15 24.11
CA SER A 306 -10.27 1.40 24.79
C SER A 306 -11.36 2.47 24.63
N ILE A 307 -11.90 2.64 23.41
CA ILE A 307 -13.00 3.56 23.13
C ILE A 307 -14.26 3.17 23.90
N ALA A 308 -14.64 1.89 23.91
CA ALA A 308 -15.82 1.41 24.64
C ALA A 308 -15.74 1.66 26.16
N GLN A 309 -14.53 1.75 26.72
CA GLN A 309 -14.31 2.08 28.13
C GLN A 309 -14.33 3.59 28.41
N GLN A 310 -14.14 4.44 27.39
CA GLN A 310 -13.92 5.88 27.53
C GLN A 310 -15.05 6.73 26.94
N ALA A 311 -15.85 6.16 26.03
CA ALA A 311 -16.90 6.85 25.29
C ALA A 311 -18.26 6.14 25.43
N SER A 312 -19.34 6.86 25.17
CA SER A 312 -20.73 6.34 25.21
C SER A 312 -21.13 5.69 23.88
N LEU A 313 -20.36 4.68 23.45
CA LEU A 313 -20.64 3.86 22.27
C LEU A 313 -20.98 2.43 22.70
N ALA A 314 -22.11 1.91 22.22
CA ALA A 314 -22.43 0.50 22.41
C ALA A 314 -21.46 -0.35 21.56
N THR A 315 -20.82 -1.36 22.16
CA THR A 315 -19.87 -2.25 21.47
C THR A 315 -20.46 -2.98 20.26
N ALA A 316 -21.79 -3.12 20.21
CA ALA A 316 -22.53 -3.81 19.15
C ALA A 316 -22.67 -3.03 17.82
N SER A 317 -22.24 -1.76 17.74
CA SER A 317 -22.38 -0.93 16.52
C SER A 317 -21.05 -0.65 15.81
N THR A 318 -19.99 -1.39 16.13
CA THR A 318 -18.68 -1.16 15.54
C THR A 318 -18.62 -1.79 14.14
N ALA A 319 -18.31 -0.97 13.15
CA ALA A 319 -18.38 -1.39 11.76
C ALA A 319 -17.12 -2.08 11.30
N GLN A 320 -17.36 -2.92 10.30
CA GLN A 320 -16.33 -3.67 9.63
C GLN A 320 -16.20 -3.13 8.20
N ARG A 321 -14.96 -2.83 7.79
CA ARG A 321 -14.62 -2.26 6.48
C ARG A 321 -14.79 -3.28 5.38
N ASP A 322 -15.00 -2.83 4.14
CA ASP A 322 -14.83 -3.73 3.00
C ASP A 322 -13.35 -4.02 2.77
N THR A 323 -13.09 -5.20 2.23
CA THR A 323 -11.76 -5.61 1.81
C THR A 323 -11.31 -4.76 0.62
N PRO A 324 -10.01 -4.41 0.53
CA PRO A 324 -9.47 -3.70 -0.63
C PRO A 324 -9.56 -4.56 -1.90
N ASP A 325 -9.70 -3.91 -3.06
CA ASP A 325 -9.71 -4.59 -4.37
C ASP A 325 -8.30 -4.92 -4.86
N LEU A 326 -7.31 -4.16 -4.39
CA LEU A 326 -5.89 -4.35 -4.72
C LEU A 326 -5.06 -4.58 -3.45
N LEU A 327 -4.04 -5.41 -3.60
CA LEU A 327 -3.05 -5.71 -2.59
C LEU A 327 -1.68 -5.31 -3.12
N ILE A 328 -0.83 -4.75 -2.25
CA ILE A 328 0.55 -4.45 -2.55
C ILE A 328 1.41 -5.38 -1.73
N ARG A 329 1.96 -6.42 -2.36
CA ARG A 329 2.87 -7.35 -1.71
C ARG A 329 4.24 -6.70 -1.56
N LEU A 330 4.66 -6.42 -0.33
CA LEU A 330 5.94 -5.83 0.00
C LEU A 330 6.92 -6.91 0.49
N ARG A 331 8.13 -6.91 -0.08
CA ARG A 331 9.26 -7.73 0.36
C ARG A 331 10.47 -6.85 0.59
N VAL A 332 11.01 -6.85 1.80
CA VAL A 332 12.20 -6.07 2.18
C VAL A 332 13.30 -7.05 2.55
N ALA A 333 14.34 -7.11 1.72
CA ALA A 333 15.49 -7.97 1.98
C ALA A 333 16.35 -7.42 3.12
N ASP A 334 17.12 -8.29 3.76
CA ASP A 334 18.12 -7.86 4.71
C ASP A 334 19.28 -7.17 3.98
N PRO A 335 19.70 -5.94 4.36
CA PRO A 335 20.79 -5.27 3.68
C PRO A 335 22.10 -6.05 3.74
N ILE A 336 22.81 -6.11 2.62
CA ILE A 336 24.16 -6.66 2.56
C ILE A 336 25.12 -5.61 3.11
N LEU A 337 25.90 -6.01 4.12
CA LEU A 337 26.94 -5.18 4.74
C LEU A 337 28.30 -5.81 4.49
N TYR A 338 29.25 -4.98 4.05
CA TYR A 338 30.67 -5.31 4.07
C TYR A 338 31.53 -4.09 4.35
N GLU A 339 32.74 -4.34 4.86
CA GLU A 339 33.75 -3.32 5.08
C GLU A 339 35.06 -3.76 4.43
N ALA A 340 35.46 -3.03 3.39
CA ALA A 340 36.69 -3.26 2.65
C ALA A 340 37.81 -2.35 3.18
N ARG A 341 39.03 -2.88 3.25
CA ARG A 341 40.19 -2.04 3.60
C ARG A 341 40.57 -1.14 2.43
N THR A 342 41.26 -0.05 2.73
CA THR A 342 41.92 0.80 1.72
C THR A 342 43.44 0.66 1.85
N ASN A 343 44.17 1.25 0.91
CA ASN A 343 45.62 1.41 0.99
C ASN A 343 46.08 2.27 2.18
N LEU A 344 45.16 2.99 2.84
CA LEU A 344 45.41 3.73 4.07
C LEU A 344 44.97 2.91 5.29
N GLY A 345 45.91 2.52 6.14
CA GLY A 345 45.64 1.64 7.30
C GLY A 345 44.65 2.20 8.34
N PHE A 346 44.39 3.51 8.32
CA PHE A 346 43.42 4.19 9.17
C PHE A 346 42.04 4.36 8.52
N ARG A 347 41.86 3.94 7.27
CA ARG A 347 40.62 4.14 6.50
C ARG A 347 40.10 2.82 5.94
N THR A 348 38.80 2.60 6.11
CA THR A 348 38.05 1.53 5.46
C THR A 348 36.88 2.12 4.67
N VAL A 349 36.34 1.36 3.73
CA VAL A 349 35.11 1.68 3.01
C VAL A 349 34.06 0.67 3.43
N ARG A 350 33.06 1.16 4.15
CA ARG A 350 31.89 0.39 4.56
C ARG A 350 30.77 0.58 3.54
N SER A 351 30.17 -0.51 3.08
CA SER A 351 29.04 -0.46 2.16
C SER A 351 27.81 -1.15 2.74
N PHE A 352 26.66 -0.53 2.52
CA PHE A 352 25.34 -1.12 2.76
C PHE A 352 24.60 -1.15 1.43
N GLU A 353 24.07 -2.31 1.07
CA GLU A 353 23.19 -2.45 -0.08
C GLU A 353 21.84 -3.02 0.38
N ALA A 354 20.77 -2.27 0.14
CA ALA A 354 19.42 -2.65 0.49
C ALA A 354 18.56 -2.76 -0.77
N ASN A 355 17.73 -3.80 -0.82
CA ASN A 355 16.82 -4.09 -1.91
C ASN A 355 15.41 -4.32 -1.35
N ALA A 356 14.40 -3.75 -1.99
CA ALA A 356 13.00 -3.96 -1.65
C ALA A 356 12.16 -4.10 -2.91
N TYR A 357 11.07 -4.87 -2.83
CA TYR A 357 10.26 -5.26 -3.97
C TYR A 357 8.78 -5.08 -3.66
N ALA A 358 8.02 -4.56 -4.63
CA ALA A 358 6.58 -4.43 -4.54
C ALA A 358 5.87 -4.95 -5.80
N GLU A 359 4.73 -5.59 -5.60
CA GLU A 359 3.81 -6.03 -6.65
C GLU A 359 2.40 -5.55 -6.30
N ILE A 360 1.69 -4.95 -7.26
CA ILE A 360 0.26 -4.69 -7.17
C ILE A 360 -0.48 -5.89 -7.71
N ILE A 361 -1.34 -6.48 -6.89
CA ILE A 361 -2.01 -7.75 -7.12
C ILE A 361 -3.52 -7.55 -6.92
N ASP A 362 -4.34 -8.08 -7.82
CA ASP A 362 -5.80 -8.10 -7.63
C ASP A 362 -6.28 -9.36 -6.88
N THR A 363 -7.59 -9.44 -6.59
CA THR A 363 -8.20 -10.59 -5.88
C THR A 363 -8.23 -11.90 -6.69
N SER A 364 -7.80 -11.89 -7.96
CA SER A 364 -7.53 -13.11 -8.73
C SER A 364 -6.09 -13.61 -8.57
N GLY A 365 -5.26 -12.92 -7.78
CA GLY A 365 -3.85 -13.24 -7.58
C GLY A 365 -2.96 -12.78 -8.74
N ARG A 366 -3.49 -11.99 -9.69
CA ARG A 366 -2.76 -11.53 -10.87
C ARG A 366 -1.93 -10.30 -10.54
N VAL A 367 -0.67 -10.29 -10.97
CA VAL A 367 0.23 -9.14 -10.81
C VAL A 367 -0.01 -8.13 -11.94
N LEU A 368 -0.47 -6.94 -11.57
CA LEU A 368 -0.82 -5.84 -12.47
C LEU A 368 0.36 -4.90 -12.73
N PHE A 369 1.19 -4.71 -11.71
CA PHE A 369 2.34 -3.83 -11.75
C PHE A 369 3.38 -4.29 -10.74
N THR A 370 4.65 -4.02 -11.03
CA THR A 370 5.74 -4.34 -10.11
C THR A 370 6.84 -3.29 -10.17
N SER A 371 7.54 -3.12 -9.06
CA SER A 371 8.76 -2.32 -9.01
C SER A 371 9.71 -2.84 -7.95
N ALA A 372 10.99 -2.50 -8.11
CA ALA A 372 12.03 -2.69 -7.12
C ALA A 372 12.58 -1.32 -6.69
N GLY A 373 12.99 -1.23 -5.43
CA GLY A 373 13.79 -0.16 -4.89
C GLY A 373 15.18 -0.68 -4.60
N HIS A 374 16.19 0.14 -4.88
CA HIS A 374 17.59 -0.18 -4.64
C HIS A 374 18.27 1.02 -3.97
N GLU A 375 19.00 0.75 -2.90
CA GLU A 375 19.78 1.75 -2.17
C GLU A 375 21.17 1.20 -1.89
N ARG A 376 22.21 1.96 -2.26
CA ARG A 376 23.60 1.63 -1.96
C ARG A 376 24.29 2.80 -1.28
N GLN A 377 24.78 2.56 -0.07
CA GLN A 377 25.59 3.50 0.69
C GLN A 377 27.05 3.04 0.66
N LYS A 378 27.96 3.96 0.40
CA LYS A 378 29.42 3.78 0.54
C LYS A 378 29.93 4.86 1.48
N ILE A 379 30.52 4.44 2.60
CA ILE A 379 30.91 5.31 3.70
C ILE A 379 32.41 5.12 3.95
N GLU A 380 33.18 6.20 3.86
CA GLU A 380 34.56 6.18 4.32
C GLU A 380 34.59 6.24 5.85
N VAL A 381 35.12 5.20 6.48
CA VAL A 381 35.27 5.11 7.92
C VAL A 381 36.72 5.43 8.26
N ASN A 382 36.93 6.62 8.83
CA ASN A 382 38.25 7.08 9.25
C ASN A 382 38.45 6.78 10.73
N ASN A 383 39.53 6.08 11.06
CA ASN A 383 39.88 5.63 12.40
C ASN A 383 38.78 4.82 13.12
N GLY A 384 37.77 4.30 12.42
CA GLY A 384 36.62 3.64 13.06
C GLY A 384 35.50 4.58 13.51
N PHE A 385 35.54 5.88 13.17
CA PHE A 385 34.45 6.81 13.45
C PHE A 385 33.33 6.67 12.41
N ASP A 386 32.24 6.01 12.80
CA ASP A 386 30.96 5.98 12.08
C ASP A 386 29.81 5.72 13.07
N LEU A 387 28.57 5.74 12.59
CA LEU A 387 27.41 5.20 13.29
C LEU A 387 27.56 3.70 13.52
N ASP A 388 26.81 3.20 14.51
CA ASP A 388 26.62 1.77 14.71
C ASP A 388 26.11 1.09 13.41
N PRO A 389 26.64 -0.08 13.02
CA PRO A 389 26.20 -0.77 11.82
C PRO A 389 24.70 -1.10 11.79
N ALA A 390 24.05 -1.37 12.94
CA ALA A 390 22.62 -1.61 12.98
C ALA A 390 21.82 -0.32 12.75
N ALA A 391 22.33 0.84 13.18
CA ALA A 391 21.74 2.14 12.84
C ALA A 391 21.81 2.41 11.33
N ARG A 392 22.96 2.13 10.70
CA ARG A 392 23.13 2.25 9.24
C ARG A 392 22.22 1.29 8.48
N ARG A 393 22.06 0.06 8.97
CA ARG A 393 21.11 -0.93 8.44
C ARG A 393 19.67 -0.43 8.45
N GLU A 394 19.22 0.22 9.53
CA GLU A 394 17.89 0.84 9.57
C GLU A 394 17.76 2.00 8.57
N ILE A 395 18.78 2.85 8.45
CA ILE A 395 18.77 3.95 7.46
C ILE A 395 18.68 3.39 6.03
N ALA A 396 19.41 2.32 5.72
CA ALA A 396 19.36 1.68 4.41
C ALA A 396 17.95 1.12 4.10
N ILE A 397 17.28 0.53 5.09
CA ILE A 397 15.88 0.05 4.95
C ILE A 397 14.90 1.22 4.72
N LYS A 398 15.04 2.32 5.45
CA LYS A 398 14.20 3.52 5.23
C LYS A 398 14.38 4.07 3.82
N ASN A 399 15.63 4.22 3.39
CA ASN A 399 15.96 4.78 2.09
C ASN A 399 15.47 3.89 0.94
N VAL A 400 15.62 2.56 1.05
CA VAL A 400 15.14 1.65 -0.01
C VAL A 400 13.61 1.65 -0.11
N LEU A 401 12.88 1.80 1.00
CA LEU A 401 11.42 1.91 0.98
C LEU A 401 10.95 3.22 0.34
N LEU A 402 11.64 4.33 0.63
CA LEU A 402 11.40 5.62 -0.05
C LEU A 402 11.68 5.49 -1.56
N ASN A 403 12.80 4.89 -1.94
CA ASN A 403 13.13 4.66 -3.34
C ASN A 403 12.07 3.79 -4.03
N LEU A 404 11.65 2.69 -3.40
CA LEU A 404 10.59 1.82 -3.91
C LEU A 404 9.27 2.58 -4.10
N ALA A 405 8.87 3.42 -3.13
CA ALA A 405 7.66 4.22 -3.22
C ALA A 405 7.72 5.21 -4.41
N GLN A 406 8.88 5.83 -4.64
CA GLN A 406 9.11 6.69 -5.80
C GLN A 406 9.00 5.91 -7.13
N GLN A 407 9.57 4.71 -7.21
CA GLN A 407 9.46 3.90 -8.42
C GLN A 407 8.01 3.43 -8.66
N MET A 408 7.31 3.05 -7.60
CA MET A 408 5.88 2.70 -7.63
C MET A 408 5.00 3.90 -8.01
N GLY A 409 5.40 5.12 -7.66
CA GLY A 409 4.75 6.36 -8.09
C GLY A 409 4.74 6.58 -9.61
N LYS A 410 5.56 5.84 -10.37
CA LYS A 410 5.54 5.83 -11.85
C LYS A 410 4.40 4.99 -12.43
N LEU A 411 3.59 4.35 -11.59
CA LEU A 411 2.37 3.65 -11.99
C LEU A 411 1.47 4.60 -12.81
N ALA A 412 1.05 4.13 -13.99
CA ALA A 412 0.10 4.87 -14.80
C ALA A 412 -1.25 4.98 -14.08
N GLU A 413 -1.92 6.12 -14.26
CA GLU A 413 -3.27 6.34 -13.75
C GLU A 413 -4.21 5.24 -14.22
N ALA A 414 -5.05 4.75 -13.31
CA ALA A 414 -6.03 3.73 -13.62
C ALA A 414 -7.11 4.29 -14.54
N LYS A 415 -7.58 3.47 -15.49
CA LYS A 415 -8.60 3.87 -16.46
C LYS A 415 -9.69 2.82 -16.56
N PRO A 416 -10.97 3.22 -16.69
CA PRO A 416 -12.02 2.30 -17.09
C PRO A 416 -11.74 1.77 -18.48
N ASP A 417 -11.91 0.47 -18.66
CA ASP A 417 -11.66 -0.20 -19.93
C ASP A 417 -12.87 -1.07 -20.31
N ALA A 418 -13.68 -0.51 -21.21
CA ALA A 418 -15.02 -0.98 -21.50
C ALA A 418 -15.13 -1.67 -22.86
N THR A 419 -16.00 -2.68 -22.96
CA THR A 419 -16.37 -3.31 -24.23
C THR A 419 -17.84 -3.70 -24.20
N ALA A 420 -18.56 -3.35 -25.27
CA ALA A 420 -19.97 -3.66 -25.40
C ALA A 420 -20.20 -5.16 -25.59
N VAL A 421 -21.25 -5.68 -24.98
CA VAL A 421 -21.75 -7.04 -25.15
C VAL A 421 -22.33 -7.17 -26.55
N ALA A 422 -21.72 -8.02 -27.37
CA ALA A 422 -22.20 -8.28 -28.73
C ALA A 422 -23.43 -9.18 -28.72
N ARG A 423 -23.42 -10.22 -27.88
CA ARG A 423 -24.51 -11.19 -27.77
C ARG A 423 -24.57 -11.85 -26.40
N VAL A 424 -25.78 -12.25 -26.02
CA VAL A 424 -26.08 -13.07 -24.84
C VAL A 424 -26.83 -14.30 -25.32
N SER A 425 -26.44 -15.48 -24.82
CA SER A 425 -27.05 -16.76 -25.19
C SER A 425 -27.02 -17.71 -23.99
N ALA A 426 -27.55 -18.93 -24.16
CA ALA A 426 -27.45 -19.98 -23.13
C ALA A 426 -25.98 -20.29 -22.75
N ASP A 427 -25.04 -20.09 -23.68
CA ASP A 427 -23.61 -20.32 -23.47
C ASP A 427 -22.90 -19.16 -22.75
N GLY A 428 -23.60 -18.05 -22.50
CA GLY A 428 -23.16 -16.91 -21.70
C GLY A 428 -23.12 -15.55 -22.44
N ILE A 429 -22.31 -14.63 -21.92
CA ILE A 429 -22.21 -13.22 -22.34
C ILE A 429 -20.91 -13.01 -23.13
N PHE A 430 -21.01 -12.55 -24.38
CA PHE A 430 -19.87 -12.52 -25.30
C PHE A 430 -19.46 -11.09 -25.66
N LEU A 431 -18.17 -10.80 -25.52
CA LEU A 431 -17.52 -9.54 -25.88
C LEU A 431 -16.64 -9.71 -27.13
N PRO A 432 -16.76 -8.85 -28.16
CA PRO A 432 -15.86 -8.86 -29.30
C PRO A 432 -14.52 -8.25 -28.89
N THR A 433 -13.47 -9.06 -28.80
CA THR A 433 -12.16 -8.67 -28.25
C THR A 433 -10.98 -9.08 -29.16
N PRO A 434 -11.02 -8.86 -30.50
CA PRO A 434 -9.97 -9.32 -31.41
C PRO A 434 -8.60 -8.70 -31.14
N ALA A 435 -8.55 -7.43 -30.72
CA ALA A 435 -7.30 -6.68 -30.49
C ALA A 435 -6.99 -6.46 -28.99
N LYS A 436 -7.73 -7.12 -28.10
CA LYS A 436 -7.71 -6.84 -26.67
C LYS A 436 -7.83 -8.12 -25.88
N VAL A 437 -7.02 -8.30 -24.84
CA VAL A 437 -7.11 -9.47 -23.97
C VAL A 437 -7.57 -9.05 -22.58
N TYR A 438 -8.71 -9.60 -22.16
CA TYR A 438 -9.06 -9.63 -20.74
C TYR A 438 -8.51 -10.93 -20.15
N PRO A 439 -7.58 -10.85 -19.18
CA PRO A 439 -7.09 -12.05 -18.50
C PRO A 439 -8.21 -12.79 -17.78
N GLN A 440 -7.97 -14.09 -17.57
CA GLN A 440 -8.90 -14.93 -16.85
C GLN A 440 -9.13 -14.39 -15.44
N GLN A 441 -10.39 -14.35 -15.02
CA GLN A 441 -10.86 -13.81 -13.74
C GLN A 441 -10.63 -12.31 -13.55
N ALA A 442 -10.35 -11.55 -14.62
CA ALA A 442 -10.31 -10.09 -14.52
C ALA A 442 -11.67 -9.56 -14.06
N ALA A 443 -11.68 -8.95 -12.87
CA ALA A 443 -12.88 -8.39 -12.25
C ALA A 443 -13.31 -7.09 -12.93
N GLY A 444 -14.63 -6.88 -12.98
CA GLY A 444 -15.25 -5.70 -13.55
C GLY A 444 -16.74 -5.63 -13.26
N TYR A 445 -17.42 -4.75 -13.97
CA TYR A 445 -18.86 -4.54 -13.85
C TYR A 445 -19.53 -4.79 -15.18
N LEU A 446 -20.71 -5.41 -15.12
CA LEU A 446 -21.66 -5.37 -16.23
C LEU A 446 -22.59 -4.17 -16.01
N LEU A 447 -22.55 -3.24 -16.95
CA LEU A 447 -23.25 -1.96 -16.91
C LEU A 447 -24.29 -1.89 -18.02
N ARG A 448 -25.47 -1.33 -17.72
CA ARG A 448 -26.51 -1.06 -18.70
C ARG A 448 -26.56 0.42 -19.02
N PRO A 449 -26.51 0.83 -20.30
CA PRO A 449 -26.82 2.19 -20.68
C PRO A 449 -28.30 2.52 -20.37
N THR A 450 -28.53 3.23 -19.26
CA THR A 450 -29.86 3.55 -18.72
C THR A 450 -30.13 5.05 -18.84
N GLU A 451 -31.33 5.41 -19.28
CA GLU A 451 -31.75 6.81 -19.38
C GLU A 451 -32.38 7.29 -18.08
N PHE A 452 -31.91 8.42 -17.57
CA PHE A 452 -32.40 9.10 -16.39
C PHE A 452 -32.88 10.49 -16.73
N LYS A 453 -33.97 10.94 -16.09
CA LYS A 453 -34.40 12.34 -16.13
C LYS A 453 -33.77 13.10 -14.96
N LEU A 454 -32.67 13.80 -15.22
CA LEU A 454 -31.92 14.56 -14.22
C LEU A 454 -32.13 16.06 -14.48
N ASN A 455 -32.67 16.79 -13.49
CA ASN A 455 -32.97 18.22 -13.61
C ASN A 455 -33.75 18.58 -14.88
N GLY A 456 -34.73 17.74 -15.25
CA GLY A 456 -35.56 17.92 -16.45
C GLY A 456 -34.89 17.56 -17.78
N LYS A 457 -33.63 17.12 -17.79
CA LYS A 457 -32.91 16.66 -18.99
C LYS A 457 -32.76 15.13 -18.98
N SER A 458 -32.97 14.50 -20.14
CA SER A 458 -32.61 13.09 -20.31
C SER A 458 -31.09 12.95 -20.43
N VAL A 459 -30.52 12.10 -19.57
CA VAL A 459 -29.09 11.77 -19.56
C VAL A 459 -28.97 10.25 -19.58
N LYS A 460 -28.11 9.72 -20.44
CA LYS A 460 -27.83 8.28 -20.54
C LYS A 460 -26.55 7.97 -19.79
N LEU A 461 -26.63 7.13 -18.76
CA LEU A 461 -25.52 6.76 -17.88
C LEU A 461 -25.31 5.23 -17.89
N LEU A 462 -24.09 4.77 -17.63
CA LEU A 462 -23.79 3.35 -17.48
C LEU A 462 -24.16 2.90 -16.05
N PHE A 463 -25.32 2.29 -15.89
CA PHE A 463 -25.83 1.89 -14.58
C PHE A 463 -25.45 0.44 -14.26
N PRO A 464 -24.89 0.14 -13.08
CA PRO A 464 -24.40 -1.19 -12.78
C PRO A 464 -25.53 -2.21 -12.61
N LEU A 465 -25.41 -3.35 -13.27
CA LEU A 465 -26.30 -4.50 -13.10
C LEU A 465 -25.73 -5.50 -12.08
N SER A 466 -24.45 -5.83 -12.25
CA SER A 466 -23.76 -6.85 -11.49
C SER A 466 -22.25 -6.67 -11.53
N GLU A 467 -21.56 -7.13 -10.49
CA GLU A 467 -20.14 -7.50 -10.60
C GLU A 467 -20.00 -8.69 -11.55
N ALA A 468 -18.94 -8.69 -12.36
CA ALA A 468 -18.69 -9.69 -13.39
C ALA A 468 -17.20 -9.96 -13.55
N VAL A 469 -16.85 -11.10 -14.15
CA VAL A 469 -15.48 -11.51 -14.43
C VAL A 469 -15.31 -11.98 -15.86
N ALA A 470 -14.13 -11.75 -16.43
CA ALA A 470 -13.73 -12.37 -17.69
C ALA A 470 -13.47 -13.88 -17.46
N ALA A 471 -14.40 -14.73 -17.86
CA ALA A 471 -14.36 -16.16 -17.56
C ALA A 471 -13.31 -16.90 -18.40
N ARG A 472 -13.31 -16.68 -19.73
CA ARG A 472 -12.32 -17.24 -20.67
C ARG A 472 -12.36 -16.52 -22.01
N ARG A 473 -11.27 -16.60 -22.77
CA ARG A 473 -11.21 -16.14 -24.16
C ARG A 473 -11.54 -17.31 -25.09
N ILE A 474 -12.32 -17.04 -26.14
CA ILE A 474 -12.70 -18.00 -27.19
C ILE A 474 -12.43 -17.33 -28.55
N GLY A 475 -11.29 -17.63 -29.16
CA GLY A 475 -10.86 -16.98 -30.39
C GLY A 475 -10.76 -15.45 -30.23
N ASN A 476 -11.61 -14.73 -30.97
CA ASN A 476 -11.69 -13.27 -30.94
C ASN A 476 -12.77 -12.73 -29.97
N GLU A 477 -13.41 -13.60 -29.20
CA GLU A 477 -14.39 -13.22 -28.20
C GLU A 477 -13.89 -13.49 -26.77
N THR A 478 -14.40 -12.74 -25.81
CA THR A 478 -14.22 -13.02 -24.38
C THR A 478 -15.59 -13.36 -23.79
N LEU A 479 -15.68 -14.49 -23.11
CA LEU A 479 -16.84 -14.91 -22.34
C LEU A 479 -16.80 -14.25 -20.96
N VAL A 480 -17.90 -13.63 -20.55
CA VAL A 480 -18.07 -12.99 -19.24
C VAL A 480 -19.06 -13.78 -18.40
N ALA A 481 -18.76 -13.91 -17.10
CA ALA A 481 -19.67 -14.49 -16.11
C ALA A 481 -20.06 -13.42 -15.08
N THR A 482 -21.35 -13.34 -14.74
CA THR A 482 -21.85 -12.51 -13.65
C THR A 482 -21.57 -13.18 -12.30
N VAL A 483 -21.14 -12.41 -11.31
CA VAL A 483 -20.78 -12.92 -9.98
C VAL A 483 -21.82 -12.50 -8.95
N ILE A 484 -22.05 -11.19 -8.78
CA ILE A 484 -22.96 -10.64 -7.76
C ILE A 484 -23.92 -9.63 -8.41
N PRO A 485 -25.25 -9.83 -8.34
CA PRO A 485 -26.20 -8.81 -8.77
C PRO A 485 -26.20 -7.64 -7.78
N LEU A 486 -26.23 -6.41 -8.29
CA LEU A 486 -26.17 -5.19 -7.47
C LEU A 486 -27.55 -4.57 -7.21
N GLY A 487 -28.51 -4.73 -8.12
CA GLY A 487 -29.88 -4.25 -7.93
C GLY A 487 -30.83 -5.29 -7.32
N LYS A 488 -32.03 -4.84 -6.89
CA LYS A 488 -33.09 -5.72 -6.37
C LYS A 488 -33.60 -6.70 -7.42
N ASP A 489 -33.84 -6.18 -8.61
CA ASP A 489 -34.24 -6.91 -9.80
C ASP A 489 -32.96 -7.47 -10.42
N LYS A 490 -32.84 -8.80 -10.44
CA LYS A 490 -31.75 -9.55 -11.09
C LYS A 490 -31.90 -9.46 -12.61
N ALA A 491 -31.78 -8.24 -13.15
CA ALA A 491 -31.98 -7.96 -14.56
C ALA A 491 -31.03 -8.80 -15.40
N ALA A 492 -31.59 -9.53 -16.37
CA ALA A 492 -30.78 -10.37 -17.26
C ALA A 492 -29.88 -9.49 -18.15
N PRO A 493 -28.62 -9.90 -18.38
CA PRO A 493 -27.73 -9.30 -19.37
C PRO A 493 -28.34 -9.29 -20.77
N ALA A 494 -28.03 -8.27 -21.56
CA ALA A 494 -28.50 -8.12 -22.94
C ALA A 494 -27.40 -7.58 -23.87
N ALA A 495 -27.57 -7.75 -25.18
CA ALA A 495 -26.71 -7.10 -26.16
C ALA A 495 -26.79 -5.57 -26.02
N GLY A 496 -25.65 -4.90 -26.11
CA GLY A 496 -25.53 -3.46 -25.86
C GLY A 496 -25.29 -3.07 -24.40
N ASP A 497 -25.40 -4.01 -23.44
CA ASP A 497 -24.76 -3.83 -22.12
C ASP A 497 -23.24 -3.71 -22.29
N VAL A 498 -22.53 -3.24 -21.27
CA VAL A 498 -21.10 -2.96 -21.31
C VAL A 498 -20.40 -3.72 -20.20
N PHE A 499 -19.33 -4.45 -20.53
CA PHE A 499 -18.41 -4.95 -19.53
C PHE A 499 -17.26 -3.98 -19.36
N GLU A 500 -17.08 -3.45 -18.16
CA GLU A 500 -16.05 -2.48 -17.81
C GLU A 500 -15.12 -3.08 -16.75
N THR A 501 -13.82 -3.10 -17.03
CA THR A 501 -12.79 -3.48 -16.05
C THR A 501 -11.91 -2.30 -15.70
N LEU A 502 -11.30 -2.34 -14.52
CA LEU A 502 -10.23 -1.42 -14.20
C LEU A 502 -8.95 -1.82 -14.94
N GLN A 503 -8.48 -0.97 -15.85
CA GLN A 503 -7.15 -1.12 -16.43
C GLN A 503 -6.13 -0.38 -15.57
N LEU A 504 -5.18 -1.15 -15.04
CA LEU A 504 -4.03 -0.65 -14.31
C LEU A 504 -2.75 -1.20 -14.94
N GLY A 505 -1.80 -0.33 -15.27
CA GLY A 505 -0.56 -0.72 -15.93
C GLY A 505 -0.73 -1.07 -17.42
N VAL A 506 0.03 -2.04 -17.90
CA VAL A 506 0.12 -2.39 -19.33
C VAL A 506 -0.91 -3.47 -19.67
N THR A 507 -1.60 -3.32 -20.81
CA THR A 507 -2.54 -4.33 -21.30
C THR A 507 -1.81 -5.65 -21.63
N PRO A 508 -2.31 -6.79 -21.12
CA PRO A 508 -1.75 -8.10 -21.42
C PRO A 508 -1.79 -8.40 -22.92
N LYS A 509 -0.71 -8.99 -23.43
CA LYS A 509 -0.62 -9.38 -24.85
C LYS A 509 -1.15 -10.78 -25.12
N SER A 510 -1.33 -11.60 -24.08
CA SER A 510 -1.80 -12.98 -24.18
C SER A 510 -2.71 -13.34 -23.02
N ALA A 511 -3.48 -14.40 -23.16
CA ALA A 511 -4.31 -14.96 -22.09
C ALA A 511 -3.58 -16.02 -21.23
N ALA A 512 -2.28 -16.28 -21.51
CA ALA A 512 -1.52 -17.28 -20.76
C ALA A 512 -1.42 -16.89 -19.28
N ALA A 513 -1.63 -17.84 -18.38
CA ALA A 513 -1.46 -17.67 -16.94
C ALA A 513 -0.32 -18.53 -16.45
N PHE A 514 0.63 -17.94 -15.73
CA PHE A 514 1.74 -18.68 -15.12
C PHE A 514 2.15 -18.06 -13.77
N SER A 515 2.81 -18.85 -12.93
CA SER A 515 3.37 -18.38 -11.64
C SER A 515 4.88 -18.65 -11.56
N LEU A 516 5.52 -18.28 -10.46
CA LEU A 516 6.86 -18.76 -10.12
C LEU A 516 6.72 -20.17 -9.53
N CYS A 517 7.60 -21.09 -9.89
CA CYS A 517 7.61 -22.40 -9.22
C CYS A 517 8.05 -22.23 -7.76
N ALA A 518 7.56 -23.09 -6.86
CA ALA A 518 7.93 -23.06 -5.45
C ALA A 518 9.41 -23.39 -5.21
N ASP A 519 10.06 -24.05 -6.17
CA ASP A 519 11.47 -24.42 -6.13
C ASP A 519 12.32 -23.57 -7.08
N SER A 520 13.49 -23.13 -6.59
CA SER A 520 14.59 -22.64 -7.41
C SER A 520 15.73 -23.66 -7.39
N GLU A 521 16.57 -23.68 -8.43
CA GLU A 521 17.71 -24.60 -8.50
C GLU A 521 19.04 -23.83 -8.54
N THR A 522 20.01 -24.26 -7.72
CA THR A 522 21.37 -23.71 -7.69
C THR A 522 22.36 -24.81 -8.01
N LEU A 523 23.07 -24.68 -9.13
CA LEU A 523 24.01 -25.67 -9.66
C LEU A 523 25.49 -25.29 -9.48
N GLY A 524 25.77 -24.06 -9.05
CA GLY A 524 27.13 -23.53 -8.87
C GLY A 524 27.56 -23.45 -7.41
N ALA A 525 28.77 -22.93 -7.19
CA ALA A 525 29.36 -22.79 -5.86
C ALA A 525 28.78 -21.62 -5.04
N LEU A 526 28.21 -20.61 -5.71
CA LEU A 526 27.62 -19.43 -5.07
C LEU A 526 26.12 -19.31 -5.36
N ARG A 527 25.42 -18.58 -4.48
CA ARG A 527 24.00 -18.23 -4.61
C ARG A 527 23.85 -16.71 -4.72
N THR A 528 23.10 -16.25 -5.72
CA THR A 528 22.62 -14.87 -5.77
C THR A 528 21.65 -14.62 -4.61
N PRO A 529 21.84 -13.57 -3.80
CA PRO A 529 20.86 -13.16 -2.79
C PRO A 529 19.53 -12.80 -3.44
N GLU A 530 18.42 -13.10 -2.77
CA GLU A 530 17.07 -12.70 -3.23
C GLU A 530 16.73 -13.20 -4.66
N PHE A 531 17.32 -14.33 -5.09
CA PHE A 531 17.22 -14.82 -6.46
C PHE A 531 15.76 -15.02 -6.93
N GLU A 532 14.92 -15.58 -6.06
CA GLU A 532 13.50 -15.76 -6.32
C GLU A 532 12.75 -14.44 -6.47
N ASN A 533 13.10 -13.43 -5.66
CA ASN A 533 12.52 -12.09 -5.75
C ASN A 533 12.92 -11.42 -7.07
N LEU A 534 14.20 -11.46 -7.44
CA LEU A 534 14.71 -10.93 -8.70
C LEU A 534 14.04 -11.60 -9.91
N ALA A 535 13.84 -12.92 -9.87
CA ALA A 535 13.14 -13.66 -10.91
C ALA A 535 11.66 -13.27 -11.00
N SER A 536 10.96 -13.18 -9.86
CA SER A 536 9.56 -12.71 -9.77
C SER A 536 9.40 -11.32 -10.41
N MET A 537 10.28 -10.38 -10.06
CA MET A 537 10.27 -9.02 -10.62
C MET A 537 10.48 -9.02 -12.13
N ALA A 538 11.46 -9.79 -12.61
CA ALA A 538 11.76 -9.87 -14.03
C ALA A 538 10.56 -10.42 -14.83
N LEU A 539 9.90 -11.47 -14.33
CA LEU A 539 8.72 -12.08 -14.93
C LEU A 539 7.53 -11.12 -14.95
N ALA A 540 7.19 -10.55 -13.79
CA ALA A 540 6.08 -9.62 -13.65
C ALA A 540 6.23 -8.37 -14.53
N LYS A 541 7.47 -7.87 -14.68
CA LYS A 541 7.76 -6.70 -15.53
C LYS A 541 7.71 -7.03 -17.02
N ALA A 542 8.19 -8.21 -17.43
CA ALA A 542 8.19 -8.61 -18.84
C ALA A 542 6.80 -8.99 -19.35
N MET A 543 5.93 -9.52 -18.49
CA MET A 543 4.63 -10.08 -18.85
C MET A 543 3.53 -9.64 -17.86
N PRO A 544 3.25 -8.33 -17.76
CA PRO A 544 2.25 -7.81 -16.83
C PRO A 544 0.86 -8.38 -17.13
N GLY A 545 0.14 -8.78 -16.07
CA GLY A 545 -1.19 -9.38 -16.15
C GLY A 545 -1.27 -10.83 -16.61
N ASN A 546 -0.14 -11.46 -16.96
CA ASN A 546 -0.03 -12.91 -17.22
C ASN A 546 0.59 -13.68 -16.04
N TYR A 547 1.36 -12.97 -15.19
CA TYR A 547 1.98 -13.52 -13.99
C TYR A 547 1.01 -13.50 -12.80
N TYR A 548 0.86 -14.65 -12.15
CA TYR A 548 0.03 -14.85 -10.97
C TYR A 548 0.90 -15.21 -9.76
N ALA A 549 0.60 -14.63 -8.61
CA ALA A 549 1.24 -14.83 -7.32
C ALA A 549 0.23 -15.41 -6.31
N PRO A 550 -0.18 -16.69 -6.46
CA PRO A 550 -1.24 -17.29 -5.64
C PRO A 550 -0.93 -17.31 -4.13
N GLU A 551 0.35 -17.27 -3.76
CA GLU A 551 0.83 -17.20 -2.38
C GLU A 551 0.33 -15.96 -1.63
N ILE A 552 -0.06 -14.89 -2.35
CA ILE A 552 -0.62 -13.66 -1.76
C ILE A 552 -1.82 -13.94 -0.86
N LYS A 553 -2.59 -14.99 -1.18
CA LYS A 553 -3.80 -15.35 -0.44
C LYS A 553 -3.52 -15.54 1.04
N ALA A 554 -2.51 -16.36 1.37
CA ALA A 554 -2.19 -16.68 2.75
C ALA A 554 -1.70 -15.44 3.51
N ILE A 555 -0.87 -14.62 2.85
CA ILE A 555 -0.28 -13.40 3.43
C ILE A 555 -1.37 -12.35 3.71
N ALA A 556 -2.28 -12.16 2.76
CA ALA A 556 -3.32 -11.14 2.88
C ALA A 556 -4.46 -11.57 3.82
N ASP A 557 -4.85 -12.84 3.88
CA ASP A 557 -5.86 -13.33 4.83
C ASP A 557 -5.42 -13.15 6.31
N ASP A 558 -4.11 -13.19 6.59
CA ASP A 558 -3.54 -12.91 7.91
C ASP A 558 -3.62 -11.42 8.29
N THR A 559 -3.48 -10.53 7.31
CA THR A 559 -3.48 -9.07 7.54
C THR A 559 -4.89 -8.45 7.42
N VAL A 560 -5.74 -8.97 6.54
CA VAL A 560 -7.06 -8.40 6.19
C VAL A 560 -8.15 -9.36 6.67
N ASN A 561 -8.63 -9.15 7.89
CA ASN A 561 -9.66 -9.99 8.51
C ASN A 561 -10.48 -9.22 9.57
N GLY A 562 -11.41 -9.93 10.21
CA GLY A 562 -12.29 -9.38 11.25
C GLY A 562 -11.55 -8.73 12.42
N ALA A 563 -10.41 -9.28 12.84
CA ALA A 563 -9.64 -8.75 13.97
C ALA A 563 -8.97 -7.41 13.63
N THR A 564 -8.63 -7.20 12.35
CA THR A 564 -8.02 -5.97 11.84
C THR A 564 -9.02 -4.96 11.30
N GLY A 565 -10.33 -5.20 11.52
CA GLY A 565 -11.41 -4.25 11.24
C GLY A 565 -12.12 -4.46 9.90
N PHE A 566 -11.98 -5.62 9.24
CA PHE A 566 -12.67 -5.94 7.98
C PHE A 566 -13.91 -6.82 8.18
N ARG A 567 -14.90 -6.67 7.28
CA ARG A 567 -16.22 -7.33 7.39
C ARG A 567 -16.18 -8.81 7.11
N SER A 568 -15.35 -9.19 6.17
CA SER A 568 -15.16 -10.56 5.75
C SER A 568 -13.70 -10.74 5.36
N ALA A 569 -13.32 -12.01 5.19
CA ALA A 569 -12.11 -12.33 4.44
C ALA A 569 -12.23 -11.82 2.99
N ILE A 570 -11.08 -11.68 2.33
CA ILE A 570 -11.01 -11.32 0.92
C ILE A 570 -11.69 -12.41 0.08
N LYS A 571 -12.51 -11.99 -0.87
CA LYS A 571 -13.15 -12.90 -1.82
C LYS A 571 -12.18 -13.20 -2.97
N TRP A 572 -11.46 -14.31 -2.84
CA TRP A 572 -10.49 -14.75 -3.83
C TRP A 572 -11.15 -15.41 -5.05
N THR A 573 -10.63 -15.10 -6.24
CA THR A 573 -11.03 -15.71 -7.53
C THR A 573 -9.82 -16.26 -8.29
N ILE A 574 -8.83 -16.76 -7.57
CA ILE A 574 -7.57 -17.25 -8.16
C ILE A 574 -7.84 -18.45 -9.07
N PRO A 575 -7.55 -18.37 -10.39
CA PRO A 575 -7.74 -19.48 -11.31
C PRO A 575 -6.69 -20.57 -11.08
N ALA A 576 -6.93 -21.76 -11.63
CA ALA A 576 -5.88 -22.77 -11.74
C ALA A 576 -4.79 -22.24 -12.70
N VAL A 577 -3.53 -22.24 -12.23
CA VAL A 577 -2.38 -21.78 -13.01
C VAL A 577 -1.60 -23.02 -13.46
N PRO A 578 -1.74 -23.46 -14.73
CA PRO A 578 -1.23 -24.76 -15.19
C PRO A 578 0.29 -24.79 -15.37
N SER A 579 0.90 -23.62 -15.54
CA SER A 579 2.34 -23.48 -15.81
C SER A 579 3.03 -22.66 -14.73
N CYS A 580 4.27 -23.02 -14.41
CA CYS A 580 5.14 -22.21 -13.56
C CYS A 580 6.53 -22.02 -14.20
N VAL A 581 7.22 -20.95 -13.84
CA VAL A 581 8.59 -20.69 -14.27
C VAL A 581 9.54 -21.02 -13.12
N GLN A 582 10.44 -21.98 -13.35
CA GLN A 582 11.47 -22.36 -12.40
C GLN A 582 12.74 -21.54 -12.68
N PRO A 583 13.20 -20.69 -11.75
CA PRO A 583 14.48 -20.01 -11.88
C PRO A 583 15.63 -20.93 -11.48
N VAL A 584 16.70 -20.91 -12.27
CA VAL A 584 17.90 -21.73 -12.10
C VAL A 584 19.15 -20.86 -12.23
N GLN A 585 20.11 -21.03 -11.33
CA GLN A 585 21.38 -20.33 -11.36
C GLN A 585 22.57 -21.29 -11.30
N ARG A 586 23.67 -20.90 -11.93
CA ARG A 586 24.99 -21.49 -11.75
C ARG A 586 26.01 -20.37 -11.71
N ILE A 587 26.69 -20.23 -10.58
CA ILE A 587 27.66 -19.17 -10.34
C ILE A 587 28.96 -19.81 -9.89
N ASP A 588 30.00 -19.58 -10.69
CA ASP A 588 31.33 -20.15 -10.50
C ASP A 588 32.36 -19.02 -10.41
N LEU A 589 33.30 -19.12 -9.46
CA LEU A 589 34.44 -18.20 -9.31
C LEU A 589 35.65 -18.74 -10.08
N ALA A 590 36.28 -17.90 -10.89
CA ALA A 590 37.44 -18.24 -11.70
C ALA A 590 38.66 -17.40 -11.29
N GLY A 591 39.33 -17.81 -10.22
CA GLY A 591 40.59 -17.19 -9.77
C GLY A 591 40.45 -15.75 -9.25
N GLU A 592 41.58 -15.19 -8.83
CA GLU A 592 41.71 -13.84 -8.30
C GLU A 592 42.89 -13.15 -9.01
N GLU A 593 42.68 -11.92 -9.45
CA GLU A 593 43.69 -11.06 -10.06
C GLU A 593 43.93 -9.87 -9.14
N CYS A 594 45.18 -9.62 -8.75
CA CYS A 594 45.54 -8.51 -7.87
C CYS A 594 46.55 -7.58 -8.54
N GLY A 595 46.11 -6.34 -8.80
CA GLY A 595 46.96 -5.18 -9.12
C GLY A 595 47.02 -4.22 -7.93
N GLU A 596 46.64 -2.96 -8.14
CA GLU A 596 46.39 -2.01 -7.04
C GLU A 596 45.20 -2.44 -6.17
N GLN A 597 44.22 -3.11 -6.76
CA GLN A 597 43.13 -3.79 -6.07
C GLN A 597 43.04 -5.24 -6.57
N CYS A 598 42.52 -6.12 -5.72
CA CYS A 598 42.15 -7.48 -6.08
C CYS A 598 40.72 -7.52 -6.62
N GLN A 599 40.50 -8.36 -7.62
CA GLN A 599 39.20 -8.67 -8.20
C GLN A 599 39.11 -10.18 -8.45
N LYS A 600 37.91 -10.76 -8.32
CA LYS A 600 37.66 -12.15 -8.74
C LYS A 600 36.91 -12.16 -10.07
N ASN A 601 37.26 -13.09 -10.94
CA ASN A 601 36.43 -13.35 -12.12
C ASN A 601 35.24 -14.22 -11.71
N VAL A 602 34.05 -13.81 -12.11
CA VAL A 602 32.79 -14.51 -11.83
C VAL A 602 32.15 -14.90 -13.15
N THR A 603 31.74 -16.16 -13.27
CA THR A 603 30.86 -16.62 -14.36
C THR A 603 29.49 -16.88 -13.75
N ALA A 604 28.51 -16.07 -14.12
CA ALA A 604 27.14 -16.18 -13.66
C ALA A 604 26.23 -16.58 -14.83
N ARG A 605 25.52 -17.71 -14.65
CA ARG A 605 24.53 -18.19 -15.61
C ARG A 605 23.18 -18.28 -14.93
N TYR A 606 22.18 -17.63 -15.52
CA TYR A 606 20.79 -17.69 -15.10
C TYR A 606 19.95 -18.35 -16.18
N THR A 607 18.95 -19.11 -15.77
CA THR A 607 18.04 -19.83 -16.66
C THR A 607 16.64 -19.84 -16.08
N MET A 608 15.63 -19.61 -16.92
CA MET A 608 14.22 -19.79 -16.58
C MET A 608 13.67 -20.98 -17.36
N ARG A 609 13.05 -21.94 -16.67
CA ARG A 609 12.44 -23.13 -17.26
C ARG A 609 10.92 -23.06 -17.10
N ILE A 610 10.17 -23.15 -18.19
CA ILE A 610 8.71 -23.26 -18.14
C ILE A 610 8.36 -24.72 -17.85
N ARG A 611 7.64 -24.93 -16.74
CA ARG A 611 7.11 -26.23 -16.33
C ARG A 611 5.59 -26.25 -16.49
N GLU A 612 5.06 -27.33 -17.03
CA GLU A 612 3.63 -27.61 -17.11
C GLU A 612 3.40 -29.08 -16.71
N GLY A 613 2.51 -29.33 -15.75
CA GLY A 613 2.31 -30.69 -15.21
C GLY A 613 3.59 -31.35 -14.66
N GLY A 614 4.57 -30.56 -14.20
CA GLY A 614 5.87 -31.04 -13.71
C GLY A 614 6.92 -31.30 -14.80
N VAL A 615 6.58 -31.17 -16.08
CA VAL A 615 7.50 -31.38 -17.20
C VAL A 615 8.06 -30.05 -17.69
N VAL A 616 9.37 -29.98 -17.94
CA VAL A 616 10.01 -28.79 -18.53
C VAL A 616 9.72 -28.75 -20.03
N GLY A 617 8.85 -27.82 -20.44
CA GLY A 617 8.46 -27.65 -21.85
C GLY A 617 9.40 -26.71 -22.63
N ALA A 618 9.93 -25.67 -21.98
CA ALA A 618 10.84 -24.70 -22.60
C ALA A 618 11.85 -24.16 -21.60
N ARG A 619 13.00 -23.66 -22.08
CA ARG A 619 14.00 -23.00 -21.24
C ARG A 619 14.72 -21.89 -22.00
N VAL A 620 15.02 -20.81 -21.30
CA VAL A 620 15.85 -19.70 -21.79
C VAL A 620 16.90 -19.39 -20.73
N GLY A 621 18.15 -19.20 -21.14
CA GLY A 621 19.21 -18.83 -20.21
C GLY A 621 20.25 -17.94 -20.86
N LEU A 622 20.92 -17.14 -20.03
CA LEU A 622 22.03 -16.28 -20.41
C LEU A 622 23.18 -16.50 -19.43
N GLU A 623 24.39 -16.29 -19.93
CA GLU A 623 25.64 -16.36 -19.16
C GLU A 623 26.37 -15.03 -19.32
N SER A 624 26.97 -14.57 -18.23
CA SER A 624 27.85 -13.41 -18.20
C SER A 624 29.13 -13.75 -17.45
N LYS A 625 30.21 -13.10 -17.87
CA LYS A 625 31.52 -13.17 -17.24
C LYS A 625 31.91 -11.76 -16.86
N PHE A 626 32.10 -11.51 -15.58
CA PHE A 626 32.42 -10.19 -15.05
C PHE A 626 33.48 -10.28 -13.96
N LYS A 627 34.06 -9.12 -13.62
CA LYS A 627 34.99 -8.97 -12.49
C LYS A 627 34.24 -8.32 -11.33
N THR A 628 34.50 -8.79 -10.11
CA THR A 628 33.97 -8.15 -8.92
C THR A 628 34.42 -6.70 -8.81
N SER A 629 33.69 -5.91 -8.03
CA SER A 629 34.19 -4.67 -7.47
C SER A 629 35.56 -4.91 -6.81
N GLY A 630 36.48 -3.96 -6.96
CA GLY A 630 37.84 -4.08 -6.43
C GLY A 630 37.91 -3.99 -4.91
N TYR A 631 38.82 -4.75 -4.30
CA TYR A 631 39.09 -4.73 -2.86
C TYR A 631 40.59 -4.87 -2.56
N GLU A 632 41.03 -4.35 -1.41
CA GLU A 632 42.40 -4.57 -0.95
C GLU A 632 42.64 -6.03 -0.58
N LYS A 633 43.82 -6.59 -0.92
CA LYS A 633 44.19 -7.99 -0.58
C LYS A 633 44.08 -8.33 0.90
N SER A 634 44.24 -7.31 1.75
CA SER A 634 44.13 -7.46 3.21
C SER A 634 42.69 -7.47 3.74
N THR A 635 41.69 -7.33 2.86
CA THR A 635 40.26 -7.42 3.21
C THR A 635 39.90 -8.85 3.59
N GLY A 636 39.15 -9.01 4.68
CA GLY A 636 38.75 -10.34 5.18
C GLY A 636 37.82 -11.08 4.21
N ALA A 637 37.89 -12.41 4.21
CA ALA A 637 37.14 -13.27 3.28
C ALA A 637 35.61 -13.05 3.35
N ASP A 638 35.06 -12.82 4.54
CA ASP A 638 33.62 -12.57 4.70
C ASP A 638 33.16 -11.28 4.03
N ALA A 639 33.97 -10.21 4.15
CA ALA A 639 33.69 -8.93 3.49
C ALA A 639 33.81 -9.06 1.97
N VAL A 640 34.79 -9.83 1.47
CA VAL A 640 34.91 -10.15 0.04
C VAL A 640 33.70 -10.96 -0.45
N ASN A 641 33.24 -11.95 0.31
CA ASN A 641 32.06 -12.75 -0.06
C ASN A 641 30.79 -11.90 -0.07
N ALA A 642 30.61 -10.99 0.89
CA ALA A 642 29.49 -10.06 0.90
C ALA A 642 29.55 -9.06 -0.27
N LEU A 643 30.74 -8.58 -0.65
CA LEU A 643 30.94 -7.78 -1.86
C LEU A 643 30.55 -8.56 -3.13
N ILE A 644 30.98 -9.82 -3.27
CA ILE A 644 30.60 -10.67 -4.41
C ILE A 644 29.07 -10.85 -4.47
N ARG A 645 28.43 -11.07 -3.32
CA ARG A 645 26.96 -11.20 -3.23
C ARG A 645 26.24 -9.91 -3.66
N SER A 646 26.79 -8.74 -3.33
CA SER A 646 26.32 -7.42 -3.77
C SER A 646 26.43 -7.30 -5.31
N ASP A 647 27.61 -7.54 -5.89
CA ASP A 647 27.80 -7.47 -7.35
C ASP A 647 26.91 -8.48 -8.12
N LEU A 648 26.61 -9.64 -7.53
CA LEU A 648 25.73 -10.65 -8.12
C LEU A 648 24.25 -10.22 -8.23
N ILE A 649 23.78 -9.30 -7.38
CA ILE A 649 22.40 -8.77 -7.47
C ILE A 649 22.26 -7.93 -8.75
N ASP A 650 23.22 -7.01 -8.96
CA ASP A 650 23.26 -6.13 -10.15
C ASP A 650 23.26 -6.96 -11.44
N GLU A 651 24.15 -7.96 -11.53
CA GLU A 651 24.25 -8.84 -12.70
C GLU A 651 22.99 -9.68 -12.91
N ALA A 652 22.44 -10.25 -11.84
CA ALA A 652 21.22 -11.05 -11.92
C ALA A 652 20.03 -10.22 -12.40
N GLN A 653 19.87 -9.00 -11.90
CA GLN A 653 18.78 -8.11 -12.30
C GLN A 653 18.81 -7.81 -13.81
N GLN A 654 20.00 -7.58 -14.38
CA GLN A 654 20.18 -7.35 -15.80
C GLN A 654 19.86 -8.60 -16.65
N LEU A 655 20.43 -9.76 -16.27
CA LEU A 655 20.28 -10.99 -17.04
C LEU A 655 18.87 -11.58 -16.94
N LEU A 656 18.27 -11.60 -15.75
CA LEU A 656 16.92 -12.13 -15.55
C LEU A 656 15.88 -11.29 -16.31
N GLY A 657 16.01 -9.97 -16.33
CA GLY A 657 15.15 -9.11 -17.15
C GLY A 657 15.23 -9.46 -18.64
N SER A 658 16.45 -9.70 -19.14
CA SER A 658 16.69 -10.09 -20.53
C SER A 658 16.18 -11.50 -20.86
N ILE A 659 16.28 -12.43 -19.90
CA ILE A 659 15.74 -13.80 -20.03
C ILE A 659 14.21 -13.76 -20.06
N ALA A 660 13.59 -13.04 -19.12
CA ALA A 660 12.14 -12.95 -19.01
C ALA A 660 11.49 -12.35 -20.27
N ALA A 661 12.12 -11.34 -20.88
CA ALA A 661 11.65 -10.73 -22.13
C ALA A 661 11.71 -11.68 -23.34
N LYS A 662 12.49 -12.77 -23.27
CA LYS A 662 12.63 -13.79 -24.33
C LYS A 662 11.75 -15.02 -24.10
N LEU A 663 11.08 -15.12 -22.95
CA LEU A 663 10.15 -16.22 -22.70
C LEU A 663 8.93 -16.10 -23.62
N VAL A 664 8.56 -17.23 -24.23
CA VAL A 664 7.35 -17.36 -25.04
C VAL A 664 6.52 -18.46 -24.42
N PHE A 665 5.31 -18.11 -23.98
CA PHE A 665 4.34 -19.09 -23.53
C PHE A 665 3.54 -19.60 -24.73
N PRO A 666 3.24 -20.92 -24.78
CA PRO A 666 2.29 -21.42 -25.75
C PRO A 666 0.98 -20.65 -25.56
N THR A 667 0.49 -19.99 -26.60
CA THR A 667 -0.90 -19.51 -26.59
C THR A 667 -1.77 -20.75 -26.53
N THR A 668 -2.50 -20.94 -25.44
CA THR A 668 -3.46 -22.03 -25.29
C THR A 668 -4.50 -21.92 -26.41
N THR A 669 -4.27 -22.65 -27.50
CA THR A 669 -5.31 -23.00 -28.46
C THR A 669 -6.08 -24.15 -27.84
N ASN A 670 -7.23 -23.85 -27.25
CA ASN A 670 -8.34 -24.79 -27.10
C ASN A 670 -9.65 -24.02 -27.17
#